data_AF-A0A5A9P0S5-F1
#
_entry.id   AF-A0A5A9P0S5-F1
#
_cell.length_a   1.000
_cell.length_b   1.000
_cell.length_c   1.000
_cell.angle_alpha   90.00
_cell.angle_beta   90.00
_cell.angle_gamma   90.00
#
_symmetry.space_group_name_H-M   'P 1'
#
loop_
_entity.id
_entity.type
_entity.pdbx_description
1 polymer ?
#
loop_
_entity_poly.entity_id
_entity_poly.type
_entity_poly.pdbx_seq_one_letter_code
_entity_poly.pdbx_strand_id
1 'polypeptide(L)'
;MLIMEDRGNIHLEKSTKGKLEKFDKMRGKAVESGEFWDLVVITAVDEDQRSAYETQITEKLERKELPLGIIYHVFADPPGVKIGNGGSTLYSLQCLNDKYGKTLSGFKIILIHAGGFSQRLPNASALGKIFTALPLGNPLYQMLELKLAMYVDFPSHMKPGILVTCADDIELYSIPDHENIVFDKPGFTALAHPSPLSIGTTHGVFVLEPAKEPRICDMEFRTCSQFLHKPSSEKMRRSNALCLRNGEEFVYTDSTYYFDYSTAKTLLTLLSEIVPLTCEIDAYGDFLQALGPLATLDYTKNTANLTKKENGHVKVRQKIFNHLKGTELNVILLNNSKFYHVGTTEEYLYHFTTDPCLRAELGLLSAAFSICSSKSFETTRACVMHSVLHPSVTVSPGSVVEYSRLDAEVKVGARCIISGCWISSGLSVPSNTFMHSLSVNLDGKIGFVTVVFGVNDDLKKNVDSPADMKALSLFKCTKVQTSAMGNYKSRPTQTCTDEWKKKVSESYAVIIERLEEDLRIKEVEFSELKHAFSSEEAFNKVNLNYRTEGGLSLLHLCCICGGNKAHIRTLMLKGLRPSRLTRNGFTALHLATYKDNAELVTALLHGGADIQQVGYGALTALHIATVAGHLEAVDILLQHGAYVNVQDAVFFTPLHIAAYFGQEQLCKLLMKFGADVNASGEVGDRPLHLAAAKGFLGIVKLLMDDGSKTDDNEDHVPLHFCARFGHQEIVRFLLQGTFDLQPHCVNIYGDTPLHLASYNGKFEVVQEIIQLSGTESLSKENIFSETVLLSACTYGKNLEMVKYLLGQNALSINHQGRDGHTGLHSACFHGHIRLVQFLLDNGADMNLVACDPSRSSGEKDEQTCLMWAYEKGHDAIVTLLKHYKRPLDDSPCNEYSQPGGDGSYVSVPSPLGKIKSMTKEKADVLSLRASLPSNFHLQLSELEFNEIIGSGSFGKVYRGRCRNKIVAIKRYRTNTYCSKSDTDMFCREVSILCRLNHPCVIQFEGACLDDPSQFAIVTQYVSGGSLFSLLHEQKRIIDLQSKLIIAIDVAKGMEYLHNLTRPIIHRDLNSHNILLYEDGHAVVADFGAAAAADMAYHHVRPPIGYSIPKPISALLMRGWNVCPEERPEFSEVVAKLEECLCNVEVGQLMSPASGNSSGSLSPSSSTDCLAARGSPGRSHVAALRSRFELEYALNARAYAFWSQNSGRRSSQGLSRDELRRNMQFPPIDRNGYVSDPMSTMRFHSCSSSGSFEESN
;
A
#
# COMPACT_ATOMS: atom_id res chain seq x y z
N MET A 1 44.00 -35.74 2.74
CA MET A 1 42.56 -35.63 2.40
C MET A 1 41.96 -34.37 3.02
N LEU A 2 41.97 -34.19 4.34
CA LEU A 2 41.45 -32.99 5.03
C LEU A 2 42.15 -31.64 4.66
N ILE A 3 43.44 -31.64 4.32
CA ILE A 3 44.22 -30.39 4.13
C ILE A 3 43.94 -29.68 2.78
N MET A 4 43.40 -30.37 1.76
CA MET A 4 43.09 -29.75 0.46
C MET A 4 41.63 -29.33 0.31
N GLU A 5 40.68 -30.02 0.95
CA GLU A 5 39.28 -29.55 1.07
C GLU A 5 39.20 -28.23 1.86
N ASP A 6 40.01 -28.09 2.92
CA ASP A 6 40.13 -26.83 3.67
C ASP A 6 40.66 -25.67 2.81
N ARG A 7 41.61 -25.92 1.88
CA ARG A 7 42.14 -24.86 1.01
C ARG A 7 41.13 -24.36 -0.03
N GLY A 8 40.34 -25.26 -0.62
CA GLY A 8 39.31 -24.90 -1.61
C GLY A 8 38.20 -24.02 -1.00
N ASN A 9 37.72 -24.38 0.20
CA ASN A 9 36.72 -23.61 0.94
C ASN A 9 37.22 -22.22 1.36
N ILE A 10 38.47 -22.10 1.81
CA ILE A 10 39.06 -20.79 2.18
C ILE A 10 39.13 -19.84 0.98
N HIS A 11 39.49 -20.34 -0.21
CA HIS A 11 39.54 -19.53 -1.43
C HIS A 11 38.14 -19.08 -1.87
N LEU A 12 37.14 -19.95 -1.76
CA LEU A 12 35.76 -19.65 -2.12
C LEU A 12 35.12 -18.64 -1.16
N GLU A 13 35.29 -18.83 0.15
CA GLU A 13 34.86 -17.89 1.19
C GLU A 13 35.49 -16.50 0.99
N LYS A 14 36.81 -16.46 0.78
CA LYS A 14 37.53 -15.20 0.53
C LYS A 14 37.02 -14.50 -0.73
N SER A 15 36.83 -15.23 -1.83
CA SER A 15 36.32 -14.66 -3.08
C SER A 15 34.89 -14.13 -2.92
N THR A 16 34.03 -14.91 -2.27
CA THR A 16 32.63 -14.53 -1.99
C THR A 16 32.57 -13.25 -1.16
N LYS A 17 33.33 -13.18 -0.07
CA LYS A 17 33.45 -11.98 0.75
C LYS A 17 33.93 -10.77 -0.05
N GLY A 18 34.93 -10.94 -0.91
CA GLY A 18 35.44 -9.88 -1.78
C GLY A 18 34.38 -9.32 -2.73
N LYS A 19 33.53 -10.17 -3.31
CA LYS A 19 32.42 -9.74 -4.17
C LYS A 19 31.34 -8.99 -3.40
N LEU A 20 30.96 -9.49 -2.21
CA LEU A 20 30.02 -8.80 -1.32
C LEU A 20 30.55 -7.42 -0.91
N GLU A 21 31.83 -7.32 -0.54
CA GLU A 21 32.47 -6.03 -0.21
C GLU A 21 32.52 -5.09 -1.42
N LYS A 22 32.72 -5.61 -2.64
CA LYS A 22 32.68 -4.81 -3.87
C LYS A 22 31.28 -4.28 -4.14
N PHE A 23 30.25 -5.10 -3.99
CA PHE A 23 28.85 -4.68 -4.13
C PHE A 23 28.46 -3.65 -3.05
N ASP A 24 28.82 -3.89 -1.79
CA ASP A 24 28.57 -2.96 -0.68
C ASP A 24 29.20 -1.58 -0.93
N LYS A 25 30.34 -1.50 -1.60
CA LYS A 25 30.97 -0.24 -2.00
C LYS A 25 30.16 0.54 -3.03
N MET A 26 29.32 -0.12 -3.84
CA MET A 26 28.49 0.48 -4.90
C MET A 26 27.09 0.88 -4.42
N ARG A 27 26.60 0.29 -3.31
CA ARG A 27 25.29 0.62 -2.73
C ARG A 27 25.13 2.12 -2.50
N GLY A 28 24.01 2.69 -2.96
CA GLY A 28 23.69 4.10 -2.79
C GLY A 28 24.55 5.08 -3.60
N LYS A 29 25.41 4.58 -4.49
CA LYS A 29 26.26 5.40 -5.36
C LYS A 29 25.85 5.25 -6.81
N ALA A 30 25.95 6.34 -7.56
CA ALA A 30 25.83 6.27 -9.01
C ALA A 30 27.04 5.52 -9.57
N VAL A 31 26.80 4.49 -10.37
CA VAL A 31 27.86 3.71 -11.05
C VAL A 31 28.02 4.17 -12.49
N GLU A 32 29.25 4.12 -13.00
CA GLU A 32 29.54 4.52 -14.38
C GLU A 32 29.22 3.41 -15.39
N SER A 33 28.99 3.77 -16.65
CA SER A 33 28.70 2.77 -17.70
C SER A 33 29.88 1.81 -17.86
N GLY A 34 29.58 0.52 -17.78
CA GLY A 34 30.56 -0.57 -17.85
C GLY A 34 31.21 -0.96 -16.52
N GLU A 35 31.03 -0.17 -15.45
CA GLU A 35 31.45 -0.53 -14.08
C GLU A 35 30.52 -1.59 -13.48
N PHE A 36 29.23 -1.52 -13.82
CA PHE A 36 28.18 -2.42 -13.36
C PHE A 36 27.16 -2.67 -14.50
N TRP A 37 26.05 -3.35 -14.19
CA TRP A 37 24.97 -3.65 -15.15
C TRP A 37 24.31 -2.37 -15.69
N ASP A 38 24.06 -2.27 -16.99
CA ASP A 38 23.32 -1.12 -17.54
C ASP A 38 21.82 -1.22 -17.23
N LEU A 39 21.28 -2.45 -17.30
CA LEU A 39 19.88 -2.76 -17.01
C LEU A 39 19.78 -4.00 -16.12
N VAL A 40 18.92 -3.94 -15.11
CA VAL A 40 18.50 -5.09 -14.29
C VAL A 40 17.04 -5.37 -14.61
N VAL A 41 16.74 -6.57 -15.10
CA VAL A 41 15.39 -7.00 -15.48
C VAL A 41 14.95 -8.13 -14.58
N ILE A 42 13.77 -8.00 -13.98
CA ILE A 42 13.18 -9.01 -13.10
C ILE A 42 11.85 -9.45 -13.71
N THR A 43 11.63 -10.75 -13.87
CA THR A 43 10.34 -11.25 -14.37
C THR A 43 9.32 -11.37 -13.24
N ALA A 44 8.04 -11.16 -13.54
CA ALA A 44 6.91 -11.33 -12.64
C ALA A 44 5.83 -12.17 -13.32
N VAL A 45 5.03 -12.92 -12.55
CA VAL A 45 4.00 -13.83 -13.07
C VAL A 45 2.77 -13.11 -13.63
N ASP A 46 2.48 -11.93 -13.09
CA ASP A 46 1.33 -11.09 -13.45
C ASP A 46 1.60 -9.62 -13.07
N GLU A 47 0.66 -8.73 -13.41
CA GLU A 47 0.75 -7.30 -13.12
C GLU A 47 0.71 -6.98 -11.61
N ASP A 48 0.06 -7.82 -10.80
CA ASP A 48 0.00 -7.64 -9.34
C ASP A 48 1.37 -7.90 -8.70
N GLN A 49 2.01 -9.02 -9.06
CA GLN A 49 3.37 -9.34 -8.61
C GLN A 49 4.38 -8.31 -9.14
N ARG A 50 4.19 -7.81 -10.37
CA ARG A 50 5.01 -6.73 -10.91
C ARG A 50 4.90 -5.47 -10.05
N SER A 51 3.70 -5.01 -9.72
CA SER A 51 3.49 -3.83 -8.88
C SER A 51 4.14 -4.00 -7.50
N ALA A 52 4.07 -5.19 -6.91
CA ALA A 52 4.71 -5.50 -5.64
C ALA A 52 6.25 -5.45 -5.73
N TYR A 53 6.84 -6.02 -6.79
CA TYR A 53 8.29 -5.99 -7.01
C TYR A 53 8.80 -4.57 -7.30
N GLU A 54 8.09 -3.79 -8.11
CA GLU A 54 8.43 -2.38 -8.40
C GLU A 54 8.43 -1.53 -7.12
N THR A 55 7.47 -1.75 -6.22
CA THR A 55 7.41 -1.08 -4.91
C THR A 55 8.63 -1.44 -4.06
N GLN A 56 8.95 -2.73 -3.92
CA GLN A 56 10.11 -3.18 -3.14
C GLN A 56 11.44 -2.63 -3.67
N ILE A 57 11.63 -2.61 -5.00
CA ILE A 57 12.86 -2.06 -5.62
C ILE A 57 12.96 -0.55 -5.36
N THR A 58 11.84 0.17 -5.48
CA THR A 58 11.80 1.61 -5.25
C THR A 58 12.21 1.96 -3.83
N GLU A 59 11.64 1.26 -2.84
CA GLU A 59 12.02 1.43 -1.43
C GLU A 59 13.50 1.12 -1.16
N LYS A 60 14.04 0.06 -1.79
CA LYS A 60 15.47 -0.27 -1.67
C LYS A 60 16.38 0.80 -2.23
N LEU A 61 16.00 1.41 -3.36
CA LEU A 61 16.74 2.54 -3.94
C LEU A 61 16.70 3.76 -3.02
N GLU A 62 15.54 4.07 -2.43
CA GLU A 62 15.39 5.17 -1.46
C GLU A 62 16.27 4.96 -0.21
N ARG A 63 16.36 3.71 0.27
CA ARG A 63 17.21 3.30 1.39
C ARG A 63 18.68 3.12 1.04
N LYS A 64 19.04 3.32 -0.24
CA LYS A 64 20.41 3.17 -0.75
C LYS A 64 20.96 1.74 -0.61
N GLU A 65 20.09 0.73 -0.65
CA GLU A 65 20.46 -0.69 -0.57
C GLU A 65 20.91 -1.27 -1.92
N LEU A 66 20.65 -0.55 -3.02
CA LEU A 66 21.02 -0.89 -4.38
C LEU A 66 21.91 0.20 -5.03
N PRO A 67 22.75 -0.13 -6.03
CA PRO A 67 23.45 0.86 -6.84
C PRO A 67 22.49 1.84 -7.54
N LEU A 68 22.86 3.13 -7.57
CA LEU A 68 22.09 4.17 -8.23
C LEU A 68 22.57 4.38 -9.68
N GLY A 69 21.77 5.05 -10.51
CA GLY A 69 22.10 5.29 -11.92
C GLY A 69 21.84 4.11 -12.85
N ILE A 70 21.38 2.98 -12.30
CA ILE A 70 20.95 1.79 -13.04
C ILE A 70 19.45 1.81 -13.24
N ILE A 71 18.99 1.26 -14.38
CA ILE A 71 17.55 1.11 -14.65
C ILE A 71 17.13 -0.31 -14.26
N TYR A 72 16.20 -0.39 -13.31
CA TYR A 72 15.55 -1.61 -12.88
C TYR A 72 14.18 -1.72 -13.55
N HIS A 73 13.94 -2.78 -14.33
CA HIS A 73 12.61 -3.09 -14.88
C HIS A 73 12.06 -4.35 -14.23
N VAL A 74 10.75 -4.34 -14.00
CA VAL A 74 9.98 -5.54 -13.72
C VAL A 74 9.03 -5.76 -14.90
N PHE A 75 9.07 -6.95 -15.51
CA PHE A 75 8.18 -7.31 -16.60
C PHE A 75 7.26 -8.45 -16.17
N ALA A 76 5.96 -8.19 -16.19
CA ALA A 76 4.93 -9.20 -15.99
C ALA A 76 4.80 -10.10 -17.23
N ASP A 77 4.58 -11.39 -17.01
CA ASP A 77 4.14 -12.30 -18.07
C ASP A 77 2.76 -11.83 -18.61
N PRO A 78 2.49 -11.99 -19.92
CA PRO A 78 1.22 -11.60 -20.52
C PRO A 78 0.04 -12.40 -19.94
N PRO A 79 -1.17 -11.82 -19.87
CA PRO A 79 -2.34 -12.52 -19.37
C PRO A 79 -2.68 -13.73 -20.25
N GLY A 80 -2.93 -14.89 -19.63
CA GLY A 80 -3.28 -16.11 -20.35
C GLY A 80 -2.65 -17.36 -19.77
N VAL A 81 -2.20 -18.28 -20.64
CA VAL A 81 -1.59 -19.54 -20.24
C VAL A 81 -0.18 -19.33 -19.68
N LYS A 82 0.26 -20.21 -18.78
CA LYS A 82 1.60 -20.16 -18.19
C LYS A 82 2.66 -20.39 -19.28
N ILE A 83 3.50 -19.38 -19.52
CA ILE A 83 4.50 -19.40 -20.62
C ILE A 83 5.87 -19.96 -20.23
N GLY A 84 6.13 -20.18 -18.94
CA GLY A 84 7.40 -20.72 -18.44
C GLY A 84 8.56 -19.72 -18.52
N ASN A 85 9.69 -20.04 -17.88
CA ASN A 85 10.83 -19.12 -17.79
C ASN A 85 11.47 -18.80 -19.15
N GLY A 86 11.42 -19.72 -20.12
CA GLY A 86 11.84 -19.47 -21.50
C GLY A 86 10.87 -18.52 -22.22
N GLY A 87 9.57 -18.67 -21.97
CA GLY A 87 8.55 -17.73 -22.46
C GLY A 87 8.75 -16.34 -21.88
N SER A 88 8.97 -16.24 -20.56
CA SER A 88 9.27 -14.97 -19.88
C SER A 88 10.54 -14.31 -20.40
N THR A 89 11.58 -15.08 -20.77
CA THR A 89 12.76 -14.54 -21.46
C THR A 89 12.39 -13.90 -22.79
N LEU A 90 11.62 -14.59 -23.64
CA LEU A 90 11.22 -14.07 -24.95
C LEU A 90 10.36 -12.81 -24.80
N TYR A 91 9.39 -12.83 -23.90
CA TYR A 91 8.52 -11.67 -23.65
C TYR A 91 9.30 -10.49 -23.08
N SER A 92 10.23 -10.73 -22.15
CA SER A 92 11.13 -9.69 -21.64
C SER A 92 12.01 -9.09 -22.74
N LEU A 93 12.51 -9.90 -23.68
CA LEU A 93 13.23 -9.40 -24.84
C LEU A 93 12.35 -8.53 -25.72
N GLN A 94 11.08 -8.89 -25.92
CA GLN A 94 10.12 -8.06 -26.65
C GLN A 94 9.92 -6.71 -25.96
N CYS A 95 9.66 -6.70 -24.66
CA CYS A 95 9.51 -5.48 -23.87
C CYS A 95 10.76 -4.58 -23.93
N LEU A 96 11.96 -5.17 -23.86
CA LEU A 96 13.22 -4.44 -24.01
C LEU A 96 13.37 -3.87 -25.43
N ASN A 97 13.05 -4.66 -26.45
CA ASN A 97 13.13 -4.23 -27.85
C ASN A 97 12.13 -3.10 -28.15
N ASP A 98 10.92 -3.17 -27.59
CA ASP A 98 9.89 -2.14 -27.76
C ASP A 98 10.29 -0.84 -27.05
N LYS A 99 10.94 -0.94 -25.89
CA LYS A 99 11.38 0.21 -25.08
C LYS A 99 12.66 0.88 -25.61
N TYR A 100 13.62 0.09 -26.09
CA TYR A 100 14.97 0.57 -26.43
C TYR A 100 15.31 0.47 -27.92
N GLY A 101 14.64 -0.40 -28.67
CA GLY A 101 14.87 -0.61 -30.09
C GLY A 101 16.34 -0.86 -30.39
N LYS A 102 16.92 -0.03 -31.27
CA LYS A 102 18.33 -0.19 -31.70
C LYS A 102 19.35 0.05 -30.58
N THR A 103 19.03 0.81 -29.53
CA THR A 103 19.99 1.07 -28.44
C THR A 103 20.24 -0.15 -27.57
N LEU A 104 19.35 -1.16 -27.65
CA LEU A 104 19.51 -2.44 -26.95
C LEU A 104 20.83 -3.14 -27.27
N SER A 105 21.40 -2.91 -28.46
CA SER A 105 22.69 -3.49 -28.87
C SER A 105 23.89 -3.02 -28.05
N GLY A 106 23.72 -1.97 -27.24
CA GLY A 106 24.78 -1.39 -26.41
C GLY A 106 24.72 -1.78 -24.94
N PHE A 107 23.65 -2.44 -24.47
CA PHE A 107 23.44 -2.70 -23.04
C PHE A 107 23.98 -4.06 -22.59
N LYS A 108 24.53 -4.08 -21.38
CA LYS A 108 24.83 -5.27 -20.58
C LYS A 108 23.70 -5.47 -19.58
N ILE A 109 22.94 -6.53 -19.77
CA ILE A 109 21.68 -6.76 -19.06
C ILE A 109 21.81 -8.01 -18.21
N ILE A 110 21.38 -7.93 -16.96
CA ILE A 110 21.07 -9.10 -16.16
C ILE A 110 19.55 -9.28 -16.11
N LEU A 111 19.08 -10.45 -16.51
CA LEU A 111 17.69 -10.86 -16.49
C LEU A 111 17.53 -11.96 -15.45
N ILE A 112 16.73 -11.69 -14.42
CA ILE A 112 16.52 -12.58 -13.28
C ILE A 112 15.10 -13.16 -13.39
N HIS A 113 15.04 -14.48 -13.53
CA HIS A 113 13.77 -15.21 -13.49
C HIS A 113 13.25 -15.27 -12.07
N ALA A 114 12.35 -14.34 -11.75
CA ALA A 114 11.67 -14.26 -10.45
C ALA A 114 10.14 -14.48 -10.55
N GLY A 115 9.62 -14.55 -11.79
CA GLY A 115 8.22 -14.79 -12.09
C GLY A 115 7.82 -16.25 -11.87
N GLY A 116 6.66 -16.43 -11.23
CA GLY A 116 6.02 -17.71 -11.00
C GLY A 116 5.80 -17.99 -9.51
N PHE A 117 4.63 -18.55 -9.17
CA PHE A 117 4.34 -18.97 -7.80
C PHE A 117 5.31 -20.09 -7.38
N SER A 118 6.01 -19.91 -6.26
CA SER A 118 6.81 -20.95 -5.65
C SER A 118 5.89 -22.01 -5.06
N GLN A 119 5.58 -23.04 -5.84
CA GLN A 119 4.67 -24.12 -5.46
C GLN A 119 5.15 -24.96 -4.25
N ARG A 120 6.26 -24.58 -3.59
CA ARG A 120 6.90 -25.30 -2.49
C ARG A 120 7.36 -24.40 -1.33
N LEU A 121 7.30 -23.07 -1.45
CA LEU A 121 7.67 -22.12 -0.39
C LEU A 121 6.63 -20.98 -0.38
N PRO A 122 5.61 -21.02 0.50
CA PRO A 122 4.52 -20.04 0.48
C PRO A 122 4.97 -18.59 0.71
N ASN A 123 5.98 -18.32 1.55
CA ASN A 123 6.53 -16.96 1.72
C ASN A 123 7.18 -16.44 0.45
N ALA A 124 7.92 -17.31 -0.25
CA ALA A 124 8.54 -16.98 -1.54
C ALA A 124 7.49 -16.84 -2.67
N SER A 125 6.28 -17.39 -2.48
CA SER A 125 5.14 -17.13 -3.37
C SER A 125 4.44 -15.81 -3.08
N ALA A 126 4.36 -15.40 -1.80
CA ALA A 126 3.68 -14.18 -1.38
C ALA A 126 4.55 -12.91 -1.50
N LEU A 127 5.85 -13.00 -1.18
CA LEU A 127 6.82 -11.90 -1.25
C LEU A 127 7.65 -11.90 -2.55
N GLY A 128 7.73 -13.05 -3.22
CA GLY A 128 8.59 -13.31 -4.38
C GLY A 128 9.93 -13.93 -4.02
N LYS A 129 10.35 -14.98 -4.76
CA LYS A 129 11.62 -15.70 -4.54
C LYS A 129 12.83 -14.76 -4.45
N ILE A 130 12.84 -13.72 -5.27
CA ILE A 130 13.94 -12.75 -5.40
C ILE A 130 14.11 -11.85 -4.17
N PHE A 131 13.12 -11.78 -3.28
CA PHE A 131 13.17 -11.02 -2.03
C PHE A 131 13.32 -11.92 -0.79
N THR A 132 13.69 -13.19 -0.96
CA THR A 132 14.00 -14.09 0.16
C THR A 132 15.21 -13.55 0.93
N ALA A 133 15.06 -13.40 2.25
CA ALA A 133 16.11 -12.94 3.14
C ALA A 133 17.19 -13.99 3.41
N LEU A 134 18.44 -13.53 3.54
CA LEU A 134 19.61 -14.33 3.87
C LEU A 134 20.18 -13.82 5.20
N PRO A 135 20.58 -14.66 6.17
CA PRO A 135 21.08 -14.21 7.47
C PRO A 135 22.52 -13.65 7.40
N LEU A 136 22.78 -12.67 6.52
CA LEU A 136 24.06 -12.01 6.31
C LEU A 136 23.88 -10.58 5.74
N GLY A 137 24.94 -9.76 5.79
CA GLY A 137 24.93 -8.37 5.29
C GLY A 137 24.45 -7.33 6.32
N ASN A 138 24.55 -6.03 6.01
CA ASN A 138 23.93 -4.94 6.79
C ASN A 138 23.56 -3.73 5.88
N PRO A 139 22.25 -3.43 5.67
CA PRO A 139 21.10 -4.23 6.08
C PRO A 139 21.13 -5.62 5.42
N LEU A 140 20.30 -6.51 5.93
CA LEU A 140 20.29 -7.92 5.53
C LEU A 140 20.17 -8.09 4.00
N TYR A 141 20.98 -8.97 3.41
CA TYR A 141 20.85 -9.24 1.97
C TYR A 141 19.59 -10.04 1.68
N GLN A 142 18.90 -9.69 0.59
CA GLN A 142 17.95 -10.58 -0.04
C GLN A 142 18.56 -11.19 -1.30
N MET A 143 17.87 -12.16 -1.90
CA MET A 143 18.33 -12.84 -3.11
C MET A 143 18.68 -11.88 -4.25
N LEU A 144 17.97 -10.74 -4.37
CA LEU A 144 18.28 -9.69 -5.34
C LEU A 144 19.71 -9.16 -5.19
N GLU A 145 20.08 -8.70 -4.00
CA GLU A 145 21.42 -8.17 -3.74
C GLU A 145 22.47 -9.26 -3.83
N LEU A 146 22.18 -10.47 -3.37
CA LEU A 146 23.11 -11.59 -3.50
C LEU A 146 23.39 -11.88 -4.97
N LYS A 147 22.37 -11.91 -5.84
CA LYS A 147 22.54 -12.14 -7.28
C LYS A 147 23.38 -11.04 -7.92
N LEU A 148 23.06 -9.80 -7.62
CA LEU A 148 23.81 -8.65 -8.11
C LEU A 148 25.27 -8.64 -7.62
N ALA A 149 25.51 -9.05 -6.38
CA ALA A 149 26.84 -9.13 -5.79
C ALA A 149 27.65 -10.28 -6.37
N MET A 150 27.07 -11.46 -6.55
CA MET A 150 27.79 -12.63 -7.08
C MET A 150 28.26 -12.41 -8.52
N TYR A 151 27.55 -11.59 -9.31
CA TYR A 151 27.94 -11.27 -10.69
C TYR A 151 28.49 -9.86 -10.89
N VAL A 152 28.93 -9.19 -9.81
CA VAL A 152 29.45 -7.81 -9.84
C VAL A 152 30.68 -7.62 -10.75
N ASP A 153 31.40 -8.71 -11.04
CA ASP A 153 32.64 -8.67 -11.84
C ASP A 153 32.40 -8.88 -13.35
N PHE A 154 31.18 -9.24 -13.76
CA PHE A 154 30.93 -9.58 -15.17
C PHE A 154 30.85 -8.37 -16.08
N PRO A 155 30.17 -7.27 -15.72
CA PRO A 155 30.00 -6.14 -16.64
C PRO A 155 31.31 -5.57 -17.17
N SER A 156 32.40 -5.57 -16.38
CA SER A 156 33.71 -5.06 -16.82
C SER A 156 34.40 -5.93 -17.88
N HIS A 157 34.00 -7.19 -18.03
CA HIS A 157 34.59 -8.19 -18.94
C HIS A 157 33.59 -8.81 -19.92
N MET A 158 32.45 -8.14 -20.13
CA MET A 158 31.31 -8.63 -20.90
C MET A 158 31.02 -7.74 -22.10
N LYS A 159 30.74 -8.34 -23.28
CA LYS A 159 30.16 -7.62 -24.42
C LYS A 159 28.66 -7.35 -24.18
N PRO A 160 28.07 -6.32 -24.83
CA PRO A 160 26.63 -6.12 -24.78
C PRO A 160 25.83 -7.38 -25.12
N GLY A 161 24.86 -7.69 -24.28
CA GLY A 161 24.07 -8.91 -24.33
C GLY A 161 23.35 -9.16 -22.99
N ILE A 162 22.75 -10.33 -22.85
CA ILE A 162 21.86 -10.65 -21.72
C ILE A 162 22.42 -11.85 -20.96
N LEU A 163 22.69 -11.67 -19.67
CA LEU A 163 22.91 -12.77 -18.71
C LEU A 163 21.58 -13.15 -18.06
N VAL A 164 21.22 -14.43 -18.09
CA VAL A 164 19.99 -14.98 -17.52
C VAL A 164 20.31 -15.89 -16.33
N THR A 165 19.71 -15.60 -15.18
CA THR A 165 19.87 -16.37 -13.93
C THR A 165 18.51 -16.57 -13.23
N CYS A 166 18.42 -17.59 -12.38
CA CYS A 166 17.23 -17.86 -11.57
C CYS A 166 17.29 -17.13 -10.22
N ALA A 167 16.12 -16.93 -9.59
CA ALA A 167 16.02 -16.30 -8.28
C ALA A 167 16.15 -17.28 -7.10
N ASP A 168 16.11 -18.59 -7.34
CA ASP A 168 16.05 -19.67 -6.33
C ASP A 168 17.32 -20.53 -6.24
N ASP A 169 18.44 -20.08 -6.81
CA ASP A 169 19.75 -20.70 -6.68
C ASP A 169 20.83 -19.72 -6.22
N ILE A 170 21.85 -20.24 -5.56
CA ILE A 170 23.02 -19.50 -5.10
C ILE A 170 24.25 -20.13 -5.74
N GLU A 171 24.99 -19.30 -6.47
CA GLU A 171 26.21 -19.67 -7.17
C GLU A 171 27.39 -18.96 -6.52
N LEU A 172 28.29 -19.74 -5.92
CA LEU A 172 29.54 -19.25 -5.39
C LEU A 172 30.68 -19.78 -6.24
N TYR A 173 31.62 -18.92 -6.60
CA TYR A 173 32.78 -19.33 -7.37
C TYR A 173 33.99 -18.47 -7.03
N SER A 174 35.18 -19.06 -7.13
CA SER A 174 36.42 -18.32 -7.09
C SER A 174 37.14 -18.43 -8.42
N ILE A 175 37.71 -17.32 -8.87
CA ILE A 175 38.63 -17.29 -10.01
C ILE A 175 40.03 -16.88 -9.53
N PRO A 176 41.10 -17.36 -10.17
CA PRO A 176 42.45 -16.91 -9.85
C PRO A 176 42.61 -15.40 -10.08
N ASP A 177 43.39 -14.71 -9.24
CA ASP A 177 43.57 -13.24 -9.28
C ASP A 177 44.08 -12.68 -10.63
N HIS A 178 44.59 -13.54 -11.52
CA HIS A 178 45.14 -13.19 -12.84
C HIS A 178 44.22 -13.55 -14.00
N GLU A 179 43.04 -14.14 -13.74
CA GLU A 179 42.06 -14.53 -14.74
C GLU A 179 40.74 -13.79 -14.53
N ASN A 180 39.99 -13.56 -15.61
CA ASN A 180 38.67 -12.95 -15.57
C ASN A 180 37.67 -13.81 -16.36
N ILE A 181 36.42 -13.84 -15.93
CA ILE A 181 35.32 -14.44 -16.70
C ILE A 181 34.97 -13.46 -17.82
N VAL A 182 35.19 -13.87 -19.08
CA VAL A 182 34.99 -13.03 -20.26
C VAL A 182 33.83 -13.58 -21.10
N PHE A 183 32.87 -12.72 -21.42
CA PHE A 183 31.75 -13.04 -22.31
C PHE A 183 31.97 -12.38 -23.68
N ASP A 184 32.88 -12.94 -24.48
CA ASP A 184 33.28 -12.39 -25.79
C ASP A 184 32.93 -13.28 -26.99
N LYS A 185 32.54 -14.54 -26.74
CA LYS A 185 32.14 -15.52 -27.75
C LYS A 185 30.72 -15.26 -28.28
N PRO A 186 30.45 -15.52 -29.57
CA PRO A 186 29.11 -15.42 -30.15
C PRO A 186 28.22 -16.57 -29.67
N GLY A 187 26.89 -16.40 -29.79
CA GLY A 187 25.94 -17.43 -29.39
C GLY A 187 25.65 -17.42 -27.89
N PHE A 188 25.53 -18.62 -27.30
CA PHE A 188 25.32 -18.81 -25.87
C PHE A 188 26.65 -19.11 -25.18
N THR A 189 26.80 -18.60 -23.96
CA THR A 189 27.89 -18.93 -23.04
C THR A 189 27.30 -19.26 -21.68
N ALA A 190 27.34 -20.53 -21.28
CA ALA A 190 26.84 -20.99 -19.98
C ALA A 190 27.97 -21.05 -18.94
N LEU A 191 27.65 -20.80 -17.68
CA LEU A 191 28.50 -21.17 -16.57
C LEU A 191 28.16 -22.59 -16.14
N ALA A 192 29.17 -23.39 -15.82
CA ALA A 192 28.96 -24.75 -15.37
C ALA A 192 29.77 -25.09 -14.13
N HIS A 193 29.11 -25.80 -13.22
CA HIS A 193 29.62 -26.11 -11.89
C HIS A 193 29.81 -27.63 -11.74
N PRO A 194 30.89 -28.08 -11.09
CA PRO A 194 31.08 -29.49 -10.80
C PRO A 194 30.07 -29.94 -9.73
N SER A 195 29.26 -30.92 -10.08
CA SER A 195 28.12 -31.37 -9.27
C SER A 195 28.09 -32.91 -9.16
N PRO A 196 27.65 -33.46 -8.01
CA PRO A 196 27.37 -34.88 -7.88
C PRO A 196 26.31 -35.34 -8.88
N LEU A 197 26.33 -36.63 -9.22
CA LEU A 197 25.35 -37.24 -10.12
C LEU A 197 23.90 -37.04 -9.64
N SER A 198 23.66 -36.98 -8.33
CA SER A 198 22.32 -36.72 -7.76
C SER A 198 21.77 -35.35 -8.20
N ILE A 199 22.59 -34.29 -8.14
CA ILE A 199 22.22 -32.95 -8.63
C ILE A 199 22.02 -32.97 -10.15
N GLY A 200 22.86 -33.72 -10.87
CA GLY A 200 22.71 -33.90 -12.32
C GLY A 200 21.38 -34.53 -12.75
N THR A 201 20.67 -35.24 -11.86
CA THR A 201 19.33 -35.77 -12.18
C THR A 201 18.21 -34.73 -12.08
N THR A 202 18.44 -33.64 -11.35
CA THR A 202 17.47 -32.55 -11.15
C THR A 202 17.80 -31.30 -11.95
N HIS A 203 19.01 -31.22 -12.51
CA HIS A 203 19.53 -30.09 -13.30
C HIS A 203 19.92 -30.53 -14.72
N GLY A 204 20.19 -29.56 -15.59
CA GLY A 204 20.81 -29.80 -16.87
C GLY A 204 22.28 -30.20 -16.74
N VAL A 205 22.76 -31.02 -17.66
CA VAL A 205 24.12 -31.55 -17.67
C VAL A 205 24.78 -31.27 -19.02
N PHE A 206 25.97 -30.68 -18.99
CA PHE A 206 26.76 -30.42 -20.20
C PHE A 206 27.59 -31.65 -20.59
N VAL A 207 27.50 -32.03 -21.87
CA VAL A 207 28.40 -33.00 -22.50
C VAL A 207 29.49 -32.22 -23.20
N LEU A 208 30.70 -32.21 -22.65
CA LEU A 208 31.81 -31.39 -23.12
C LEU A 208 32.63 -32.13 -24.20
N GLU A 209 33.12 -31.39 -25.19
CA GLU A 209 34.09 -31.94 -26.16
C GLU A 209 35.40 -32.35 -25.45
N PRO A 210 36.13 -33.39 -25.91
CA PRO A 210 37.38 -33.83 -25.28
C PRO A 210 38.41 -32.70 -25.16
N ALA A 211 39.08 -32.61 -24.00
CA ALA A 211 40.15 -31.64 -23.78
C ALA A 211 41.36 -31.96 -24.68
N LYS A 212 41.97 -30.94 -25.30
CA LYS A 212 43.22 -31.12 -26.07
C LYS A 212 44.42 -31.44 -25.16
N GLU A 213 44.41 -30.97 -23.91
CA GLU A 213 45.37 -31.28 -22.85
C GLU A 213 44.67 -31.31 -21.48
N PRO A 214 44.88 -32.32 -20.62
CA PRO A 214 44.32 -32.33 -19.27
C PRO A 214 45.11 -31.37 -18.37
N ARG A 215 44.57 -30.19 -18.11
CA ARG A 215 45.11 -29.26 -17.11
C ARG A 215 44.14 -29.15 -15.94
N ILE A 216 44.67 -29.18 -14.71
CA ILE A 216 43.90 -28.87 -13.50
C ILE A 216 43.95 -27.35 -13.35
N CYS A 217 42.93 -26.67 -13.85
CA CYS A 217 42.77 -25.20 -13.76
C CYS A 217 41.48 -24.89 -12.98
N ASP A 218 41.46 -23.79 -12.22
CA ASP A 218 40.27 -23.38 -11.46
C ASP A 218 39.13 -22.88 -12.37
N MET A 219 39.47 -22.47 -13.60
CA MET A 219 38.53 -22.09 -14.65
C MET A 219 38.97 -22.65 -16.01
N GLU A 220 38.03 -23.05 -16.87
CA GLU A 220 38.33 -23.52 -18.24
C GLU A 220 37.22 -23.12 -19.23
N PHE A 221 37.60 -22.67 -20.43
CA PHE A 221 36.65 -22.46 -21.54
C PHE A 221 36.55 -23.70 -22.41
N ARG A 222 35.33 -24.23 -22.56
CA ARG A 222 35.05 -25.44 -23.36
C ARG A 222 33.85 -25.26 -24.26
N THR A 223 33.76 -26.12 -25.26
CA THR A 223 32.59 -26.21 -26.15
C THR A 223 31.71 -27.36 -25.69
N CYS A 224 30.40 -27.13 -25.66
CA CYS A 224 29.43 -28.16 -25.37
C CYS A 224 29.04 -28.93 -26.66
N SER A 225 29.16 -30.25 -26.64
CA SER A 225 28.69 -31.12 -27.72
C SER A 225 27.16 -31.28 -27.68
N GLN A 226 26.62 -31.40 -26.48
CA GLN A 226 25.19 -31.62 -26.22
C GLN A 226 24.82 -31.20 -24.81
N PHE A 227 23.64 -30.60 -24.65
CA PHE A 227 23.05 -30.37 -23.33
C PHE A 227 21.98 -31.43 -23.03
N LEU A 228 22.02 -32.00 -21.82
CA LEU A 228 21.06 -33.00 -21.35
C LEU A 228 20.19 -32.36 -20.27
N HIS A 229 18.90 -32.17 -20.51
CA HIS A 229 18.02 -31.61 -19.49
C HIS A 229 17.50 -32.70 -18.53
N LYS A 230 17.86 -32.62 -17.25
CA LYS A 230 17.44 -33.51 -16.15
C LYS A 230 17.58 -35.01 -16.49
N PRO A 231 18.77 -35.48 -16.92
CA PRO A 231 18.99 -36.85 -17.34
C PRO A 231 18.99 -37.85 -16.17
N SER A 232 18.72 -39.13 -16.46
CA SER A 232 19.02 -40.20 -15.52
C SER A 232 20.53 -40.44 -15.40
N SER A 233 20.98 -40.98 -14.26
CA SER A 233 22.39 -41.37 -14.06
C SER A 233 22.91 -42.30 -15.16
N GLU A 234 22.06 -43.18 -15.67
CA GLU A 234 22.39 -44.07 -16.80
C GLU A 234 22.57 -43.30 -18.12
N LYS A 235 21.71 -42.30 -18.38
CA LYS A 235 21.82 -41.45 -19.58
C LYS A 235 23.10 -40.61 -19.54
N MET A 236 23.46 -40.06 -18.38
CA MET A 236 24.74 -39.35 -18.19
C MET A 236 25.94 -40.23 -18.55
N ARG A 237 25.95 -41.50 -18.10
CA ARG A 237 27.00 -42.49 -18.42
C ARG A 237 27.09 -42.80 -19.91
N ARG A 238 25.95 -43.04 -20.56
CA ARG A 238 25.90 -43.36 -22.00
C ARG A 238 26.30 -42.18 -22.89
N SER A 239 25.99 -40.96 -22.46
CA SER A 239 26.29 -39.73 -23.20
C SER A 239 27.70 -39.19 -22.94
N ASN A 240 28.56 -39.93 -22.22
CA ASN A 240 29.92 -39.53 -21.89
C ASN A 240 30.00 -38.16 -21.17
N ALA A 241 29.03 -37.87 -20.30
CA ALA A 241 28.97 -36.61 -19.54
C ALA A 241 29.81 -36.65 -18.25
N LEU A 242 30.27 -37.83 -17.83
CA LEU A 242 30.97 -38.00 -16.56
C LEU A 242 32.40 -37.49 -16.64
N CYS A 243 32.79 -36.77 -15.61
CA CYS A 243 34.16 -36.37 -15.35
C CYS A 243 34.68 -37.10 -14.10
N LEU A 244 35.99 -37.35 -14.07
CA LEU A 244 36.66 -37.99 -12.94
C LEU A 244 37.62 -36.99 -12.30
N ARG A 245 37.45 -36.74 -11.00
CA ARG A 245 38.40 -35.97 -10.18
C ARG A 245 38.70 -36.78 -8.93
N ASN A 246 39.97 -37.13 -8.73
CA ASN A 246 40.44 -37.89 -7.56
C ASN A 246 39.72 -39.23 -7.31
N GLY A 247 39.20 -39.88 -8.35
CA GLY A 247 38.48 -41.15 -8.26
C GLY A 247 36.98 -41.03 -8.01
N GLU A 248 36.45 -39.82 -7.82
CA GLU A 248 35.02 -39.56 -7.71
C GLU A 248 34.43 -39.08 -9.05
N GLU A 249 33.24 -39.61 -9.37
CA GLU A 249 32.49 -39.25 -10.56
C GLU A 249 31.64 -38.00 -10.28
N PHE A 250 31.76 -37.01 -11.16
CA PHE A 250 30.95 -35.80 -11.12
C PHE A 250 30.54 -35.40 -12.54
N VAL A 251 29.59 -34.46 -12.64
CA VAL A 251 29.12 -33.89 -13.91
C VAL A 251 29.14 -32.37 -13.83
N TYR A 252 29.18 -31.69 -14.98
CA TYR A 252 29.01 -30.23 -15.01
C TYR A 252 27.55 -29.88 -15.23
N THR A 253 26.96 -29.13 -14.30
CA THR A 253 25.54 -28.73 -14.36
C THR A 253 25.36 -27.27 -14.73
N ASP A 254 24.20 -26.95 -15.29
CA ASP A 254 23.77 -25.58 -15.61
C ASP A 254 23.40 -24.77 -14.36
N SER A 255 23.57 -23.46 -14.49
CA SER A 255 23.22 -22.49 -13.47
C SER A 255 22.74 -21.18 -14.11
N THR A 256 23.63 -20.48 -14.80
CA THR A 256 23.37 -19.22 -15.49
C THR A 256 23.94 -19.25 -16.91
N TYR A 257 23.34 -18.51 -17.83
CA TYR A 257 23.84 -18.41 -19.19
C TYR A 257 23.70 -17.00 -19.76
N TYR A 258 24.66 -16.65 -20.59
CA TYR A 258 24.69 -15.44 -21.38
C TYR A 258 24.34 -15.73 -22.83
N PHE A 259 23.66 -14.80 -23.50
CA PHE A 259 23.61 -14.77 -24.95
C PHE A 259 23.86 -13.36 -25.49
N ASP A 260 24.58 -13.30 -26.60
CA ASP A 260 24.94 -12.05 -27.24
C ASP A 260 23.73 -11.38 -27.94
N TYR A 261 23.88 -10.10 -28.28
CA TYR A 261 22.81 -9.36 -28.94
C TYR A 261 22.37 -9.95 -30.30
N SER A 262 23.28 -10.63 -31.01
CA SER A 262 22.93 -11.29 -32.28
C SER A 262 21.96 -12.44 -32.05
N THR A 263 22.20 -13.24 -31.02
CA THR A 263 21.31 -14.32 -30.57
C THR A 263 19.99 -13.78 -30.01
N ALA A 264 20.02 -12.65 -29.30
CA ALA A 264 18.80 -11.99 -28.82
C ALA A 264 17.84 -11.63 -29.99
N LYS A 265 18.38 -11.19 -31.14
CA LYS A 265 17.57 -10.94 -32.34
C LYS A 265 16.99 -12.21 -32.95
N THR A 266 17.74 -13.31 -32.93
CA THR A 266 17.23 -14.62 -33.38
C THR A 266 16.05 -15.05 -32.52
N LEU A 267 16.14 -14.88 -31.20
CA LEU A 267 15.05 -15.16 -30.26
C LEU A 267 13.84 -14.23 -30.47
N LEU A 268 14.05 -12.95 -30.75
CA LEU A 268 12.96 -12.01 -31.12
C LEU A 268 12.27 -12.40 -32.43
N THR A 269 13.04 -12.84 -33.43
CA THR A 269 12.50 -13.31 -34.71
C THR A 269 11.64 -14.56 -34.48
N LEU A 270 12.17 -15.51 -33.73
CA LEU A 270 11.43 -16.70 -33.30
C LEU A 270 10.12 -16.32 -32.60
N LEU A 271 10.15 -15.37 -31.66
CA LEU A 271 8.96 -14.92 -30.93
C LEU A 271 7.86 -14.43 -31.89
N SER A 272 8.23 -13.66 -32.91
CA SER A 272 7.26 -13.17 -33.91
C SER A 272 6.53 -14.30 -34.67
N GLU A 273 7.13 -15.50 -34.75
CA GLU A 273 6.52 -16.68 -35.37
C GLU A 273 5.69 -17.55 -34.42
N ILE A 274 5.84 -17.38 -33.11
CA ILE A 274 5.19 -18.22 -32.08
C ILE A 274 4.22 -17.46 -31.18
N VAL A 275 4.05 -16.14 -31.35
CA VAL A 275 3.01 -15.35 -30.68
C VAL A 275 1.63 -15.63 -31.29
N PRO A 276 0.54 -15.73 -30.48
CA PRO A 276 0.55 -15.68 -29.01
C PRO A 276 1.22 -16.91 -28.40
N LEU A 277 1.98 -16.72 -27.33
CA LEU A 277 2.61 -17.83 -26.60
C LEU A 277 1.51 -18.69 -25.96
N THR A 278 1.23 -19.85 -26.55
CA THR A 278 0.14 -20.73 -26.11
C THR A 278 0.61 -21.93 -25.29
N CYS A 279 1.88 -21.97 -24.85
CA CYS A 279 2.40 -23.11 -24.10
C CYS A 279 3.64 -22.76 -23.25
N GLU A 280 3.91 -23.57 -22.22
CA GLU A 280 5.10 -23.44 -21.36
C GLU A 280 6.40 -23.75 -22.14
N ILE A 281 7.36 -22.82 -22.10
CA ILE A 281 8.72 -22.95 -22.66
C ILE A 281 9.72 -22.92 -21.49
N ASP A 282 10.56 -23.94 -21.40
CA ASP A 282 11.63 -24.04 -20.41
C ASP A 282 12.92 -23.47 -21.01
N ALA A 283 13.51 -22.43 -20.40
CA ALA A 283 14.67 -21.76 -20.99
C ALA A 283 15.88 -22.72 -21.13
N TYR A 284 16.11 -23.60 -20.16
CA TYR A 284 17.22 -24.54 -20.18
C TYR A 284 16.85 -25.78 -21.01
N GLY A 285 15.64 -26.29 -20.81
CA GLY A 285 15.11 -27.46 -21.49
C GLY A 285 14.82 -27.24 -22.97
N ASP A 286 14.50 -26.03 -23.41
CA ASP A 286 14.11 -25.75 -24.80
C ASP A 286 15.15 -24.94 -25.56
N PHE A 287 15.83 -23.97 -24.93
CA PHE A 287 16.92 -23.25 -25.60
C PHE A 287 18.22 -24.04 -25.59
N LEU A 288 18.74 -24.43 -24.41
CA LEU A 288 20.05 -25.08 -24.36
C LEU A 288 20.08 -26.47 -25.01
N GLN A 289 19.00 -27.26 -24.93
CA GLN A 289 18.91 -28.55 -25.65
C GLN A 289 18.89 -28.40 -27.18
N ALA A 290 18.53 -27.22 -27.71
CA ALA A 290 18.57 -26.96 -29.14
C ALA A 290 19.98 -26.68 -29.67
N LEU A 291 20.94 -26.46 -28.77
CA LEU A 291 22.30 -26.02 -29.09
C LEU A 291 23.31 -27.16 -29.05
N GLY A 292 24.42 -26.96 -29.76
CA GLY A 292 25.53 -27.92 -29.84
C GLY A 292 25.44 -28.86 -31.06
N PRO A 293 26.58 -29.41 -31.51
CA PRO A 293 26.68 -30.20 -32.72
C PRO A 293 25.89 -31.53 -32.67
N LEU A 294 25.63 -32.07 -31.48
CA LEU A 294 24.89 -33.33 -31.29
C LEU A 294 23.42 -33.12 -30.87
N ALA A 295 22.91 -31.88 -30.92
CA ALA A 295 21.50 -31.61 -30.64
C ALA A 295 20.58 -32.27 -31.69
N THR A 296 19.57 -33.00 -31.24
CA THR A 296 18.58 -33.68 -32.10
C THR A 296 17.17 -33.18 -31.82
N LEU A 297 16.26 -33.39 -32.77
CA LEU A 297 14.83 -33.08 -32.59
C LEU A 297 14.13 -33.97 -31.55
N ASP A 298 14.78 -34.98 -31.00
CA ASP A 298 14.14 -35.99 -30.15
C ASP A 298 13.60 -35.39 -28.84
N TYR A 299 14.27 -34.38 -28.29
CA TYR A 299 13.80 -33.72 -27.06
C TYR A 299 12.46 -32.99 -27.25
N THR A 300 12.13 -32.57 -28.48
CA THR A 300 10.89 -31.84 -28.76
C THR A 300 9.64 -32.67 -28.44
N LYS A 301 9.77 -34.00 -28.44
CA LYS A 301 8.70 -34.96 -28.10
C LYS A 301 8.67 -35.35 -26.62
N ASN A 302 9.67 -34.93 -25.84
CA ASN A 302 9.77 -35.28 -24.43
C ASN A 302 8.85 -34.40 -23.57
N THR A 303 7.71 -34.95 -23.15
CA THR A 303 6.72 -34.24 -22.31
C THR A 303 6.89 -34.50 -20.81
N ALA A 304 7.95 -35.17 -20.36
CA ALA A 304 8.08 -35.62 -18.97
C ALA A 304 8.14 -34.48 -17.94
N ASN A 305 8.60 -33.29 -18.35
CA ASN A 305 8.83 -32.15 -17.46
C ASN A 305 7.81 -31.01 -17.62
N LEU A 306 6.71 -31.23 -18.37
CA LEU A 306 5.68 -30.21 -18.59
C LEU A 306 4.59 -30.28 -17.52
N THR A 307 4.16 -29.13 -17.01
CA THR A 307 3.09 -29.06 -15.98
C THR A 307 1.70 -29.35 -16.54
N LYS A 308 1.45 -29.07 -17.84
CA LYS A 308 0.20 -29.37 -18.54
C LYS A 308 0.50 -29.80 -19.99
N LYS A 309 -0.16 -30.85 -20.49
CA LYS A 309 0.01 -31.29 -21.89
C LYS A 309 -0.92 -30.49 -22.80
N GLU A 310 -0.38 -29.48 -23.48
CA GLU A 310 -1.17 -28.62 -24.38
C GLU A 310 -0.94 -28.96 -25.85
N ASN A 311 -1.99 -28.79 -26.67
CA ASN A 311 -1.97 -29.06 -28.11
C ASN A 311 -1.11 -28.02 -28.84
N GLY A 312 0.21 -28.26 -28.96
CA GLY A 312 1.11 -27.37 -29.70
C GLY A 312 2.57 -27.38 -29.28
N HIS A 313 2.91 -27.88 -28.08
CA HIS A 313 4.28 -27.86 -27.51
C HIS A 313 5.35 -28.38 -28.47
N VAL A 314 5.09 -29.50 -29.14
CA VAL A 314 6.06 -30.11 -30.07
C VAL A 314 6.37 -29.17 -31.24
N LYS A 315 5.36 -28.45 -31.77
CA LYS A 315 5.55 -27.51 -32.89
C LYS A 315 6.37 -26.29 -32.46
N VAL A 316 6.10 -25.75 -31.27
CA VAL A 316 6.87 -24.62 -30.72
C VAL A 316 8.33 -25.02 -30.48
N ARG A 317 8.57 -26.17 -29.85
CA ARG A 317 9.94 -26.71 -29.63
C ARG A 317 10.68 -27.00 -30.94
N GLN A 318 9.99 -27.48 -31.97
CA GLN A 318 10.57 -27.64 -33.30
C GLN A 318 10.99 -26.30 -33.92
N LYS A 319 10.18 -25.25 -33.78
CA LYS A 319 10.55 -23.90 -34.24
C LYS A 319 11.74 -23.35 -33.48
N ILE A 320 11.78 -23.54 -32.15
CA ILE A 320 12.93 -23.18 -31.30
C ILE A 320 14.19 -23.88 -31.82
N PHE A 321 14.13 -25.21 -32.00
CA PHE A 321 15.24 -25.99 -32.53
C PHE A 321 15.72 -25.47 -33.88
N ASN A 322 14.80 -25.21 -34.82
CA ASN A 322 15.18 -24.74 -36.16
C ASN A 322 15.88 -23.38 -36.16
N HIS A 323 15.52 -22.48 -35.23
CA HIS A 323 16.15 -21.16 -35.10
C HIS A 323 17.49 -21.19 -34.38
N LEU A 324 17.65 -22.06 -33.38
CA LEU A 324 18.84 -22.14 -32.54
C LEU A 324 19.87 -23.16 -33.03
N LYS A 325 19.48 -24.09 -33.91
CA LYS A 325 20.39 -25.09 -34.46
C LYS A 325 21.54 -24.41 -35.20
N GLY A 326 22.77 -24.75 -34.81
CA GLY A 326 23.99 -24.18 -35.39
C GLY A 326 24.49 -22.93 -34.66
N THR A 327 23.75 -22.42 -33.68
CA THR A 327 24.29 -21.44 -32.72
C THR A 327 25.25 -22.13 -31.76
N GLU A 328 26.40 -21.50 -31.48
CA GLU A 328 27.43 -22.04 -30.58
C GLU A 328 26.93 -22.06 -29.12
N LEU A 329 27.26 -23.14 -28.41
CA LEU A 329 27.10 -23.25 -26.95
C LEU A 329 28.49 -23.39 -26.32
N ASN A 330 28.99 -22.26 -25.85
CA ASN A 330 30.21 -22.15 -25.08
C ASN A 330 29.91 -22.42 -23.61
N VAL A 331 30.88 -22.99 -22.89
CA VAL A 331 30.75 -23.31 -21.47
C VAL A 331 32.00 -22.85 -20.74
N ILE A 332 31.82 -22.07 -19.67
CA ILE A 332 32.87 -21.70 -18.74
C ILE A 332 32.76 -22.63 -17.54
N LEU A 333 33.71 -23.55 -17.42
CA LEU A 333 33.79 -24.48 -16.29
C LEU A 333 34.40 -23.76 -15.10
N LEU A 334 33.66 -23.66 -14.02
CA LEU A 334 34.12 -23.07 -12.76
C LEU A 334 34.50 -24.21 -11.82
N ASN A 335 35.75 -24.66 -11.89
CA ASN A 335 36.22 -25.85 -11.19
C ASN A 335 36.32 -25.69 -9.68
N ASN A 336 36.48 -24.45 -9.20
CA ASN A 336 36.32 -24.08 -7.80
C ASN A 336 35.04 -23.25 -7.60
N SER A 337 33.91 -23.94 -7.62
CA SER A 337 32.60 -23.34 -7.42
C SER A 337 31.63 -24.28 -6.72
N LYS A 338 30.56 -23.70 -6.18
CA LYS A 338 29.46 -24.39 -5.50
C LYS A 338 28.14 -23.85 -6.01
N PHE A 339 27.20 -24.77 -6.18
CA PHE A 339 25.85 -24.49 -6.62
C PHE A 339 24.88 -25.00 -5.56
N TYR A 340 24.05 -24.11 -5.03
CA TYR A 340 23.06 -24.40 -4.00
C TYR A 340 21.67 -24.04 -4.54
N HIS A 341 20.76 -24.98 -4.50
CA HIS A 341 19.39 -24.77 -4.97
C HIS A 341 18.46 -24.65 -3.77
N VAL A 342 17.69 -23.56 -3.70
CA VAL A 342 16.79 -23.21 -2.60
C VAL A 342 15.34 -23.17 -3.12
N GLY A 343 14.93 -24.23 -3.80
CA GLY A 343 13.64 -24.30 -4.49
C GLY A 343 12.55 -25.12 -3.78
N THR A 344 12.87 -25.70 -2.61
CA THR A 344 11.95 -26.48 -1.77
C THR A 344 12.06 -26.07 -0.29
N THR A 345 11.02 -26.34 0.50
CA THR A 345 11.06 -26.22 1.97
C THR A 345 12.17 -27.04 2.60
N GLU A 346 12.43 -28.26 2.08
CA GLU A 346 13.49 -29.12 2.60
C GLU A 346 14.89 -28.55 2.31
N GLU A 347 15.14 -28.10 1.09
CA GLU A 347 16.39 -27.45 0.71
C GLU A 347 16.60 -26.15 1.50
N TYR A 348 15.57 -25.33 1.64
CA TYR A 348 15.60 -24.10 2.44
C TYR A 348 15.94 -24.40 3.92
N LEU A 349 15.23 -25.34 4.55
CA LEU A 349 15.55 -25.74 5.92
C LEU A 349 16.97 -26.30 6.02
N TYR A 350 17.37 -27.21 5.12
CA TYR A 350 18.70 -27.81 5.15
C TYR A 350 19.81 -26.75 5.03
N HIS A 351 19.74 -25.89 4.01
CA HIS A 351 20.78 -24.90 3.72
C HIS A 351 20.92 -23.82 4.81
N PHE A 352 19.81 -23.33 5.39
CA PHE A 352 19.89 -22.29 6.42
C PHE A 352 20.15 -22.81 7.85
N THR A 353 20.02 -24.12 8.09
CA THR A 353 20.12 -24.66 9.45
C THR A 353 21.19 -25.73 9.62
N THR A 354 21.34 -26.62 8.64
CA THR A 354 22.09 -27.88 8.76
C THR A 354 23.35 -27.88 7.91
N ASP A 355 23.38 -27.15 6.80
CA ASP A 355 24.51 -27.09 5.85
C ASP A 355 25.68 -26.25 6.40
N PRO A 356 26.78 -26.88 6.81
CA PRO A 356 27.94 -26.15 7.33
C PRO A 356 28.75 -25.47 6.22
N CYS A 357 28.67 -25.96 4.97
CA CYS A 357 29.46 -25.46 3.84
C CYS A 357 28.93 -24.10 3.39
N LEU A 358 27.63 -24.02 3.06
CA LEU A 358 27.02 -22.74 2.67
C LEU A 358 27.20 -21.68 3.76
N ARG A 359 27.03 -22.08 5.02
CA ARG A 359 27.21 -21.19 6.16
C ARG A 359 28.62 -20.59 6.23
N ALA A 360 29.66 -21.42 6.06
CA ALA A 360 31.04 -20.95 6.07
C ALA A 360 31.34 -20.07 4.85
N GLU A 361 30.93 -20.50 3.65
CA GLU A 361 31.24 -19.84 2.38
C GLU A 361 30.56 -18.47 2.21
N LEU A 362 29.31 -18.32 2.67
CA LEU A 362 28.57 -17.05 2.66
C LEU A 362 28.72 -16.23 3.95
N GLY A 363 29.23 -16.83 5.03
CA GLY A 363 29.27 -16.21 6.35
C GLY A 363 27.88 -16.05 6.99
N LEU A 364 27.02 -17.07 6.89
CA LEU A 364 25.66 -17.03 7.45
C LEU A 364 25.66 -17.00 8.98
N LEU A 365 24.84 -16.12 9.56
CA LEU A 365 24.63 -16.01 11.00
C LEU A 365 23.54 -16.98 11.47
N SER A 366 23.65 -17.53 12.68
CA SER A 366 22.54 -18.30 13.30
C SER A 366 21.38 -17.40 13.71
N ALA A 367 21.69 -16.17 14.11
CA ALA A 367 20.73 -15.15 14.46
C ALA A 367 21.16 -13.83 13.81
N ALA A 368 20.49 -13.44 12.73
CA ALA A 368 20.74 -12.19 12.03
C ALA A 368 19.68 -11.17 12.45
N PHE A 369 20.13 -9.99 12.92
CA PHE A 369 19.26 -8.86 13.21
C PHE A 369 18.04 -9.16 14.11
N SER A 370 18.23 -10.07 15.06
CA SER A 370 17.17 -10.61 15.90
C SER A 370 17.43 -10.28 17.37
N ILE A 371 16.36 -10.10 18.15
CA ILE A 371 16.46 -9.86 19.59
C ILE A 371 16.07 -11.13 20.35
N CYS A 372 17.07 -11.81 20.88
CA CYS A 372 16.93 -13.05 21.66
C CYS A 372 17.96 -13.07 22.80
N SER A 373 17.59 -13.59 23.98
CA SER A 373 18.51 -13.62 25.11
C SER A 373 19.38 -14.89 25.10
N SER A 374 20.69 -14.68 24.95
CA SER A 374 21.82 -15.56 25.29
C SER A 374 22.00 -16.89 24.52
N LYS A 375 23.14 -16.98 23.81
CA LYS A 375 24.10 -18.13 23.66
C LYS A 375 23.60 -19.55 23.32
N SER A 376 22.29 -19.79 23.16
CA SER A 376 21.73 -21.13 22.95
C SER A 376 21.50 -21.51 21.49
N PHE A 377 21.49 -20.55 20.56
CA PHE A 377 21.16 -20.82 19.15
C PHE A 377 22.35 -21.20 18.26
N GLU A 378 23.58 -20.92 18.70
CA GLU A 378 24.79 -21.42 18.03
C GLU A 378 24.92 -22.94 18.19
N THR A 379 24.43 -23.50 19.30
CA THR A 379 24.47 -24.94 19.58
C THR A 379 23.26 -25.70 19.04
N THR A 380 22.11 -25.05 18.82
CA THR A 380 20.87 -25.73 18.38
C THR A 380 20.71 -25.86 16.87
N ARG A 381 21.60 -25.29 16.02
CA ARG A 381 21.43 -25.32 14.54
C ARG A 381 20.05 -24.83 14.10
N ALA A 382 19.56 -23.75 14.70
CA ALA A 382 18.37 -23.03 14.26
C ALA A 382 18.79 -21.72 13.58
N CYS A 383 17.98 -21.23 12.64
CA CYS A 383 18.18 -19.96 11.95
C CYS A 383 17.11 -18.96 12.39
N VAL A 384 17.52 -17.80 12.87
CA VAL A 384 16.61 -16.74 13.32
C VAL A 384 16.96 -15.43 12.59
N MET A 385 15.99 -14.81 11.92
CA MET A 385 16.18 -13.62 11.10
C MET A 385 15.14 -12.56 11.44
N HIS A 386 15.54 -11.31 11.66
CA HIS A 386 14.61 -10.18 11.90
C HIS A 386 13.48 -10.49 12.90
N SER A 387 13.77 -11.28 13.94
CA SER A 387 12.74 -11.82 14.83
C SER A 387 12.99 -11.44 16.28
N VAL A 388 11.91 -11.36 17.06
CA VAL A 388 11.97 -11.07 18.49
C VAL A 388 11.49 -12.28 19.27
N LEU A 389 12.40 -12.86 20.04
CA LEU A 389 12.16 -14.06 20.83
C LEU A 389 12.37 -13.74 22.31
N HIS A 390 11.35 -14.02 23.13
CA HIS A 390 11.49 -13.95 24.58
C HIS A 390 12.57 -14.93 25.09
N PRO A 391 13.35 -14.60 26.14
CA PRO A 391 14.38 -15.47 26.75
C PRO A 391 14.02 -16.94 26.98
N SER A 392 12.75 -17.22 27.25
CA SER A 392 12.23 -18.56 27.57
C SER A 392 11.82 -19.36 26.33
N VAL A 393 11.90 -18.80 25.13
CA VAL A 393 11.53 -19.46 23.89
C VAL A 393 12.54 -20.57 23.58
N THR A 394 12.05 -21.76 23.22
CA THR A 394 12.91 -22.84 22.75
C THR A 394 12.63 -23.11 21.27
N VAL A 395 13.65 -22.99 20.43
CA VAL A 395 13.59 -23.39 19.01
C VAL A 395 14.40 -24.66 18.83
N SER A 396 13.73 -25.73 18.42
CA SER A 396 14.38 -27.01 18.17
C SER A 396 15.27 -26.96 16.90
N PRO A 397 16.25 -27.87 16.77
CA PRO A 397 17.15 -27.90 15.63
C PRO A 397 16.47 -28.05 14.27
N GLY A 398 17.12 -27.50 13.25
CA GLY A 398 16.65 -27.60 11.87
C GLY A 398 15.49 -26.66 11.54
N SER A 399 15.16 -25.70 12.41
CA SER A 399 14.04 -24.78 12.23
C SER A 399 14.51 -23.37 11.87
N VAL A 400 13.72 -22.68 11.04
CA VAL A 400 13.91 -21.29 10.60
C VAL A 400 12.78 -20.42 11.17
N VAL A 401 13.14 -19.30 11.79
CA VAL A 401 12.21 -18.28 12.29
C VAL A 401 12.59 -16.94 11.69
N GLU A 402 11.71 -16.35 10.88
CA GLU A 402 11.96 -15.10 10.18
C GLU A 402 10.82 -14.09 10.38
N TYR A 403 11.12 -12.80 10.50
CA TYR A 403 10.15 -11.71 10.60
C TYR A 403 9.04 -11.95 11.65
N SER A 404 9.36 -12.64 12.75
CA SER A 404 8.36 -13.19 13.68
C SER A 404 8.60 -12.73 15.11
N ARG A 405 7.52 -12.74 15.91
CA ARG A 405 7.55 -12.45 17.34
C ARG A 405 7.06 -13.64 18.15
N LEU A 406 7.90 -14.16 19.04
CA LEU A 406 7.60 -15.30 19.90
C LEU A 406 7.68 -14.85 21.37
N ASP A 407 6.53 -14.88 22.05
CA ASP A 407 6.43 -14.47 23.45
C ASP A 407 6.88 -15.58 24.43
N ALA A 408 6.76 -15.34 25.74
CA ALA A 408 7.31 -16.23 26.76
C ALA A 408 6.78 -17.68 26.66
N GLU A 409 7.60 -18.66 27.05
CA GLU A 409 7.27 -20.08 27.06
C GLU A 409 6.85 -20.72 25.73
N VAL A 410 7.05 -20.06 24.58
CA VAL A 410 6.79 -20.66 23.26
C VAL A 410 7.81 -21.76 22.96
N LYS A 411 7.32 -22.91 22.48
CA LYS A 411 8.15 -24.06 22.07
C LYS A 411 7.99 -24.33 20.58
N VAL A 412 9.06 -24.20 19.80
CA VAL A 412 9.06 -24.53 18.38
C VAL A 412 9.69 -25.90 18.16
N GLY A 413 8.94 -26.82 17.55
CA GLY A 413 9.39 -28.15 17.14
C GLY A 413 10.52 -28.12 16.11
N ALA A 414 11.07 -29.29 15.80
CA ALA A 414 12.17 -29.43 14.86
C ALA A 414 11.69 -29.32 13.40
N ARG A 415 12.56 -28.86 12.50
CA ARG A 415 12.24 -28.73 11.06
C ARG A 415 11.01 -27.86 10.79
N CYS A 416 10.87 -26.73 11.48
CA CYS A 416 9.77 -25.79 11.28
C CYS A 416 10.21 -24.54 10.52
N ILE A 417 9.30 -23.93 9.76
CA ILE A 417 9.47 -22.60 9.16
C ILE A 417 8.39 -21.71 9.76
N ILE A 418 8.78 -20.67 10.49
CA ILE A 418 7.87 -19.67 11.06
C ILE A 418 8.21 -18.32 10.46
N SER A 419 7.27 -17.72 9.74
CA SER A 419 7.53 -16.48 9.01
C SER A 419 6.41 -15.47 9.16
N GLY A 420 6.73 -14.22 9.48
CA GLY A 420 5.73 -13.15 9.61
C GLY A 420 4.68 -13.40 10.69
N CYS A 421 4.98 -14.22 11.70
CA CYS A 421 4.00 -14.69 12.69
C CYS A 421 4.21 -14.05 14.06
N TRP A 422 3.12 -13.80 14.79
CA TRP A 422 3.15 -13.54 16.22
C TRP A 422 2.59 -14.74 16.98
N ILE A 423 3.42 -15.41 17.78
CA ILE A 423 3.05 -16.54 18.63
C ILE A 423 2.99 -16.09 20.09
N SER A 424 1.79 -16.15 20.66
CA SER A 424 1.52 -15.78 22.04
C SER A 424 2.13 -16.76 23.05
N SER A 425 2.26 -16.29 24.29
CA SER A 425 2.96 -17.00 25.35
C SER A 425 2.36 -18.40 25.64
N GLY A 426 3.24 -19.38 25.90
CA GLY A 426 2.87 -20.74 26.33
C GLY A 426 2.45 -21.72 25.22
N LEU A 427 2.50 -21.31 23.95
CA LEU A 427 2.11 -22.16 22.81
C LEU A 427 3.25 -23.06 22.32
N SER A 428 2.91 -24.27 21.84
CA SER A 428 3.86 -25.20 21.24
C SER A 428 3.54 -25.43 19.77
N VAL A 429 4.49 -25.12 18.89
CA VAL A 429 4.44 -25.44 17.46
C VAL A 429 4.98 -26.86 17.25
N PRO A 430 4.21 -27.79 16.64
CA PRO A 430 4.69 -29.14 16.35
C PRO A 430 5.87 -29.15 15.38
N SER A 431 6.66 -30.23 15.37
CA SER A 431 7.74 -30.42 14.38
C SER A 431 7.20 -30.57 12.95
N ASN A 432 8.02 -30.26 11.94
CA ASN A 432 7.67 -30.28 10.52
C ASN A 432 6.52 -29.33 10.14
N THR A 433 6.44 -28.17 10.79
CA THR A 433 5.38 -27.18 10.57
C THR A 433 5.89 -25.97 9.80
N PHE A 434 5.18 -25.60 8.73
CA PHE A 434 5.28 -24.29 8.10
C PHE A 434 4.14 -23.41 8.64
N MET A 435 4.45 -22.21 9.13
CA MET A 435 3.49 -21.20 9.60
C MET A 435 3.78 -19.84 8.96
N HIS A 436 2.75 -19.20 8.40
CA HIS A 436 2.84 -17.83 7.90
C HIS A 436 1.55 -17.06 8.15
N SER A 437 1.63 -15.77 8.51
CA SER A 437 0.45 -14.93 8.73
C SER A 437 0.31 -13.90 7.61
N LEU A 438 -0.83 -13.93 6.94
CA LEU A 438 -1.22 -13.00 5.88
C LEU A 438 -2.18 -11.96 6.43
N SER A 439 -2.01 -10.70 6.04
CA SER A 439 -3.05 -9.70 6.25
C SER A 439 -4.20 -9.96 5.26
N VAL A 440 -5.43 -9.96 5.76
CA VAL A 440 -6.63 -10.10 4.95
C VAL A 440 -7.57 -8.95 5.26
N ASN A 441 -8.17 -8.38 4.23
CA ASN A 441 -9.21 -7.37 4.42
C ASN A 441 -10.56 -8.10 4.55
N LEU A 442 -11.04 -8.26 5.78
CA LEU A 442 -12.35 -8.81 6.09
C LEU A 442 -13.23 -7.64 6.52
N ASP A 443 -14.20 -7.28 5.69
CA ASP A 443 -15.19 -6.22 5.96
C ASP A 443 -14.57 -4.85 6.29
N GLY A 444 -13.55 -4.43 5.53
CA GLY A 444 -12.86 -3.15 5.74
C GLY A 444 -11.97 -3.12 6.98
N LYS A 445 -11.80 -4.25 7.66
CA LYS A 445 -10.82 -4.44 8.74
C LYS A 445 -9.71 -5.35 8.24
N ILE A 446 -8.49 -4.84 8.34
CA ILE A 446 -7.29 -5.65 8.16
C ILE A 446 -7.21 -6.60 9.37
N GLY A 447 -7.52 -7.87 9.13
CA GLY A 447 -7.25 -8.99 10.03
C GLY A 447 -6.00 -9.74 9.59
N PHE A 448 -5.58 -10.73 10.37
CA PHE A 448 -4.49 -11.62 10.01
C PHE A 448 -4.99 -13.06 9.98
N VAL A 449 -4.67 -13.79 8.92
CA VAL A 449 -4.92 -15.22 8.79
C VAL A 449 -3.58 -15.93 8.85
N THR A 450 -3.39 -16.76 9.87
CA THR A 450 -2.23 -17.64 9.95
C THR A 450 -2.53 -18.94 9.22
N VAL A 451 -1.76 -19.20 8.17
CA VAL A 451 -1.80 -20.44 7.41
C VAL A 451 -0.76 -21.40 7.97
N VAL A 452 -1.14 -22.66 8.12
CA VAL A 452 -0.30 -23.71 8.71
C VAL A 452 -0.31 -24.94 7.80
N PHE A 453 0.86 -25.41 7.39
CA PHE A 453 1.04 -26.60 6.55
C PHE A 453 2.11 -27.53 7.13
N GLY A 454 2.11 -28.79 6.71
CA GLY A 454 3.26 -29.66 6.87
C GLY A 454 4.40 -29.21 5.94
N VAL A 455 5.64 -29.25 6.41
CA VAL A 455 6.84 -28.90 5.61
C VAL A 455 6.99 -29.78 4.35
N ASN A 456 6.44 -31.00 4.39
CA ASN A 456 6.48 -31.96 3.28
C ASN A 456 5.19 -31.97 2.43
N ASP A 457 4.23 -31.10 2.72
CA ASP A 457 2.99 -31.03 1.93
C ASP A 457 3.30 -30.47 0.54
N ASP A 458 2.83 -31.16 -0.49
CA ASP A 458 3.01 -30.74 -1.88
C ASP A 458 1.86 -29.82 -2.32
N LEU A 459 2.11 -28.52 -2.26
CA LEU A 459 1.15 -27.49 -2.69
C LEU A 459 0.98 -27.43 -4.22
N LYS A 460 1.69 -28.27 -5.01
CA LYS A 460 1.51 -28.41 -6.47
C LYS A 460 0.29 -29.22 -6.86
N LYS A 461 -0.29 -29.99 -5.95
CA LYS A 461 -1.51 -30.75 -6.25
C LYS A 461 -2.68 -29.78 -6.30
N ASN A 462 -3.14 -29.47 -7.50
CA ASN A 462 -4.43 -28.81 -7.68
C ASN A 462 -5.51 -29.67 -7.04
N VAL A 463 -6.26 -29.05 -6.13
CA VAL A 463 -7.46 -29.63 -5.56
C VAL A 463 -8.61 -29.05 -6.36
N ASP A 464 -9.17 -29.83 -7.29
CA ASP A 464 -10.13 -29.34 -8.28
C ASP A 464 -11.46 -28.89 -7.65
N SER A 465 -11.76 -29.29 -6.40
CA SER A 465 -12.87 -28.75 -5.62
C SER A 465 -12.57 -28.67 -4.11
N PRO A 466 -13.25 -27.79 -3.34
CA PRO A 466 -13.11 -27.72 -1.88
C PRO A 466 -13.37 -29.05 -1.14
N ALA A 467 -14.06 -30.02 -1.76
CA ALA A 467 -14.31 -31.34 -1.17
C ALA A 467 -13.07 -32.26 -1.18
N ASP A 468 -12.15 -32.03 -2.11
CA ASP A 468 -10.93 -32.84 -2.31
C ASP A 468 -9.76 -32.36 -1.44
N MET A 469 -9.99 -31.32 -0.62
CA MET A 469 -9.01 -30.73 0.31
C MET A 469 -8.46 -31.77 1.33
N LYS A 470 -9.17 -32.89 1.52
CA LYS A 470 -8.74 -34.06 2.30
C LYS A 470 -7.53 -34.80 1.70
N ALA A 471 -7.19 -34.56 0.44
CA ALA A 471 -6.01 -35.11 -0.22
C ALA A 471 -4.70 -34.39 0.21
N LEU A 472 -4.80 -33.19 0.79
CA LEU A 472 -3.70 -32.51 1.48
C LEU A 472 -3.63 -33.03 2.92
N SER A 473 -2.51 -33.64 3.29
CA SER A 473 -2.32 -34.27 4.60
C SER A 473 -1.94 -33.27 5.68
N LEU A 474 -2.86 -32.39 6.09
CA LEU A 474 -2.65 -31.54 7.27
C LEU A 474 -2.49 -32.41 8.53
N PHE A 475 -1.24 -32.53 9.01
CA PHE A 475 -0.86 -33.11 10.31
C PHE A 475 -1.41 -34.50 10.66
N LYS A 476 -1.82 -35.33 9.68
CA LYS A 476 -2.44 -36.66 9.93
C LYS A 476 -3.57 -36.64 10.98
N CYS A 477 -4.17 -35.48 11.24
CA CYS A 477 -5.19 -35.27 12.26
C CYS A 477 -6.40 -34.57 11.65
N THR A 478 -7.55 -35.23 11.63
CA THR A 478 -8.84 -34.57 11.45
C THR A 478 -9.18 -33.78 12.71
N LYS A 479 -8.58 -32.58 12.82
CA LYS A 479 -9.00 -31.40 13.58
C LYS A 479 -7.76 -30.57 13.88
N VAL A 480 -7.54 -29.55 13.06
CA VAL A 480 -6.84 -28.35 13.51
C VAL A 480 -7.87 -27.24 13.41
N GLN A 481 -8.31 -26.78 14.58
CA GLN A 481 -9.18 -25.62 14.73
C GLN A 481 -8.50 -24.41 14.08
N THR A 482 -9.03 -23.97 12.94
CA THR A 482 -9.08 -22.55 12.66
C THR A 482 -10.02 -21.95 13.71
N SER A 483 -9.47 -21.30 14.72
CA SER A 483 -10.20 -20.31 15.50
C SER A 483 -10.42 -19.07 14.64
N ALA A 484 -11.17 -19.24 13.54
CA ALA A 484 -12.00 -18.16 13.05
C ALA A 484 -13.08 -17.98 14.12
N MET A 485 -13.11 -16.82 14.79
CA MET A 485 -14.31 -16.44 15.53
C MET A 485 -15.47 -16.48 14.54
N GLY A 486 -16.34 -17.47 14.70
CA GLY A 486 -17.64 -17.53 14.05
C GLY A 486 -18.38 -16.26 14.40
N ASN A 487 -18.37 -15.31 13.46
CA ASN A 487 -19.13 -14.10 13.59
C ASN A 487 -20.47 -14.34 12.91
N TYR A 488 -21.54 -14.04 13.65
CA TYR A 488 -22.86 -13.74 13.09
C TYR A 488 -22.72 -13.02 11.74
N LYS A 489 -23.28 -13.62 10.68
CA LYS A 489 -23.27 -13.05 9.33
C LYS A 489 -24.35 -11.96 9.24
N SER A 490 -24.10 -10.79 9.82
CA SER A 490 -24.98 -9.63 9.66
C SER A 490 -24.90 -9.10 8.23
N ARG A 491 -26.01 -8.59 7.68
CA ARG A 491 -25.98 -7.89 6.39
C ARG A 491 -24.99 -6.70 6.44
N PRO A 492 -24.04 -6.58 5.49
CA PRO A 492 -23.12 -5.44 5.43
C PRO A 492 -23.87 -4.12 5.19
N THR A 493 -23.44 -3.05 5.86
CA THR A 493 -24.07 -1.72 5.79
C THR A 493 -23.97 -1.04 4.42
N GLN A 494 -23.02 -1.50 3.59
CA GLN A 494 -22.80 -1.05 2.22
C GLN A 494 -22.60 -2.31 1.35
N THR A 495 -23.34 -2.42 0.26
CA THR A 495 -23.17 -3.48 -0.75
C THR A 495 -22.20 -3.01 -1.85
N CYS A 496 -21.59 -3.94 -2.59
CA CYS A 496 -20.73 -3.59 -3.74
C CYS A 496 -21.46 -2.69 -4.74
N THR A 497 -22.77 -2.91 -4.93
CA THR A 497 -23.65 -2.08 -5.74
C THR A 497 -23.85 -0.67 -5.18
N ASP A 498 -23.73 -0.44 -3.87
CA ASP A 498 -23.82 0.91 -3.26
C ASP A 498 -22.55 1.73 -3.44
N GLU A 499 -21.39 1.11 -3.19
CA GLU A 499 -20.10 1.77 -3.43
C GLU A 499 -19.91 2.10 -4.90
N TRP A 500 -20.33 1.19 -5.79
CA TRP A 500 -20.22 1.41 -7.22
C TRP A 500 -21.14 2.54 -7.70
N LYS A 501 -22.40 2.60 -7.24
CA LYS A 501 -23.31 3.72 -7.56
C LYS A 501 -22.82 5.07 -7.01
N LYS A 502 -22.17 5.07 -5.84
CA LYS A 502 -21.50 6.25 -5.30
C LYS A 502 -20.35 6.69 -6.21
N LYS A 503 -19.51 5.76 -6.66
CA LYS A 503 -18.42 6.01 -7.62
C LYS A 503 -18.91 6.54 -8.95
N VAL A 504 -20.03 6.04 -9.49
CA VAL A 504 -20.66 6.57 -10.72
C VAL A 504 -21.08 8.03 -10.52
N SER A 505 -21.72 8.36 -9.38
CA SER A 505 -22.10 9.75 -9.08
C SER A 505 -20.88 10.68 -8.91
N GLU A 506 -19.82 10.20 -8.27
CA GLU A 506 -18.56 10.96 -8.11
C GLU A 506 -17.86 11.14 -9.45
N SER A 507 -17.90 10.13 -10.34
CA SER A 507 -17.33 10.18 -11.68
C SER A 507 -17.93 11.29 -12.54
N TYR A 508 -19.27 11.36 -12.64
CA TYR A 508 -19.92 12.42 -13.43
C TYR A 508 -19.76 13.82 -12.83
N ALA A 509 -19.65 13.93 -11.49
CA ALA A 509 -19.34 15.21 -10.85
C ALA A 509 -17.95 15.73 -11.26
N VAL A 510 -16.94 14.86 -11.28
CA VAL A 510 -15.57 15.20 -11.73
C VAL A 510 -15.56 15.57 -13.22
N ILE A 511 -16.34 14.88 -14.05
CA ILE A 511 -16.46 15.19 -15.48
C ILE A 511 -17.02 16.62 -15.67
N ILE A 512 -18.09 16.97 -14.95
CA ILE A 512 -18.70 18.31 -15.00
C ILE A 512 -17.70 19.37 -14.51
N GLU A 513 -17.01 19.13 -13.39
CA GLU A 513 -15.99 20.05 -12.87
C GLU A 513 -14.90 20.33 -13.91
N ARG A 514 -14.39 19.30 -14.57
CA ARG A 514 -13.36 19.44 -15.62
C ARG A 514 -13.86 20.17 -16.86
N LEU A 515 -15.13 19.97 -17.25
CA LEU A 515 -15.76 20.76 -18.32
C LEU A 515 -15.86 22.23 -17.91
N GLU A 516 -16.29 22.52 -16.68
CA GLU A 516 -16.38 23.88 -16.15
C GLU A 516 -15.02 24.56 -16.05
N GLU A 517 -13.96 23.84 -15.70
CA GLU A 517 -12.59 24.36 -15.71
C GLU A 517 -12.16 24.79 -17.12
N ASP A 518 -12.43 23.99 -18.15
CA ASP A 518 -12.14 24.36 -19.54
C ASP A 518 -12.96 25.59 -19.98
N LEU A 519 -14.10 25.87 -19.35
CA LEU A 519 -14.91 27.07 -19.60
C LEU A 519 -14.40 28.33 -18.87
N ARG A 520 -13.57 28.19 -17.82
CA ARG A 520 -13.07 29.31 -17.01
C ARG A 520 -11.86 29.97 -17.69
N ILE A 521 -12.14 30.95 -18.54
CA ILE A 521 -11.12 31.82 -19.17
C ILE A 521 -10.94 33.09 -18.33
N LYS A 522 -9.70 33.58 -18.19
CA LYS A 522 -9.41 34.84 -17.49
C LYS A 522 -10.19 36.00 -18.13
N GLU A 523 -10.81 36.89 -17.36
CA GLU A 523 -11.71 37.95 -17.88
C GLU A 523 -11.08 38.82 -18.98
N VAL A 524 -9.80 39.14 -18.84
CA VAL A 524 -9.05 39.94 -19.82
C VAL A 524 -8.94 39.19 -21.14
N GLU A 525 -8.54 37.91 -21.10
CA GLU A 525 -8.43 37.04 -22.28
C GLU A 525 -9.81 36.80 -22.92
N PHE A 526 -10.85 36.60 -22.10
CA PHE A 526 -12.21 36.40 -22.58
C PHE A 526 -12.71 37.62 -23.37
N SER A 527 -12.44 38.83 -22.87
CA SER A 527 -12.85 40.07 -23.53
C SER A 527 -12.14 40.28 -24.87
N GLU A 528 -10.83 40.02 -24.92
CA GLU A 528 -10.03 40.10 -26.15
C GLU A 528 -10.49 39.07 -27.19
N LEU A 529 -10.69 37.81 -26.77
CA LEU A 529 -11.14 36.74 -27.66
C LEU A 529 -12.55 36.98 -28.17
N LYS A 530 -13.47 37.48 -27.32
CA LYS A 530 -14.83 37.84 -27.73
C LYS A 530 -14.83 38.98 -28.75
N HIS A 531 -13.97 39.98 -28.59
CA HIS A 531 -13.76 41.00 -29.62
C HIS A 531 -13.19 40.39 -30.92
N ALA A 532 -12.22 39.49 -30.81
CA ALA A 532 -11.65 38.81 -31.96
C ALA A 532 -12.68 37.98 -32.76
N PHE A 533 -13.63 37.33 -32.08
CA PHE A 533 -14.73 36.58 -32.73
C PHE A 533 -15.92 37.45 -33.15
N SER A 534 -15.91 38.77 -32.92
CA SER A 534 -16.97 39.70 -33.35
C SER A 534 -16.55 40.65 -34.47
N SER A 535 -15.25 40.69 -34.83
CA SER A 535 -14.72 41.52 -35.92
C SER A 535 -13.91 40.66 -36.91
N GLU A 536 -14.30 40.64 -38.19
CA GLU A 536 -13.55 39.92 -39.23
C GLU A 536 -12.10 40.40 -39.37
N GLU A 537 -11.86 41.70 -39.17
CA GLU A 537 -10.51 42.27 -39.24
C GLU A 537 -9.65 41.80 -38.06
N ALA A 538 -10.23 41.70 -36.86
CA ALA A 538 -9.54 41.20 -35.68
C ALA A 538 -9.30 39.68 -35.79
N PHE A 539 -10.31 38.92 -36.23
CA PHE A 539 -10.23 37.47 -36.42
C PHE A 539 -9.10 37.06 -37.38
N ASN A 540 -8.91 37.81 -38.46
CA ASN A 540 -7.85 37.53 -39.44
C ASN A 540 -6.43 37.73 -38.90
N LYS A 541 -6.27 38.49 -37.80
CA LYS A 541 -4.97 38.75 -37.14
C LYS A 541 -4.66 37.74 -36.03
N VAL A 542 -5.59 36.84 -35.68
CA VAL A 542 -5.40 35.88 -34.58
C VAL A 542 -4.38 34.79 -34.96
N ASN A 543 -3.44 34.53 -34.05
CA ASN A 543 -2.43 33.48 -34.21
C ASN A 543 -3.08 32.08 -34.11
N LEU A 544 -3.10 31.33 -35.22
CA LEU A 544 -3.65 29.97 -35.31
C LEU A 544 -3.04 28.95 -34.30
N ASN A 545 -1.79 29.20 -33.91
CA ASN A 545 -1.06 28.38 -32.94
C ASN A 545 -1.30 28.80 -31.48
N TYR A 546 -2.08 29.85 -31.22
CA TYR A 546 -2.41 30.30 -29.87
C TYR A 546 -3.09 29.18 -29.08
N ARG A 547 -2.63 28.98 -27.85
CA ARG A 547 -3.21 28.04 -26.89
C ARG A 547 -3.21 28.68 -25.50
N THR A 548 -4.27 28.45 -24.75
CA THR A 548 -4.32 28.86 -23.33
C THR A 548 -3.46 27.92 -22.47
N GLU A 549 -3.25 28.27 -21.20
CA GLU A 549 -2.61 27.41 -20.21
C GLU A 549 -3.34 26.06 -20.07
N GLY A 550 -4.67 26.01 -20.22
CA GLY A 550 -5.47 24.78 -20.24
C GLY A 550 -5.33 23.94 -21.52
N GLY A 551 -4.52 24.40 -22.49
CA GLY A 551 -4.34 23.70 -23.78
C GLY A 551 -5.48 23.91 -24.78
N LEU A 552 -6.36 24.91 -24.56
CA LEU A 552 -7.46 25.18 -25.46
C LEU A 552 -6.97 25.73 -26.80
N SER A 553 -7.46 25.16 -27.90
CA SER A 553 -7.21 25.67 -29.25
C SER A 553 -8.14 26.82 -29.61
N LEU A 554 -7.84 27.58 -30.66
CA LEU A 554 -8.80 28.56 -31.19
C LEU A 554 -10.13 27.94 -31.58
N LEU A 555 -10.16 26.65 -31.96
CA LEU A 555 -11.40 25.95 -32.25
C LEU A 555 -12.20 25.68 -30.97
N HIS A 556 -11.54 25.37 -29.84
CA HIS A 556 -12.18 25.28 -28.52
C HIS A 556 -12.71 26.66 -28.08
N LEU A 557 -11.86 27.69 -28.18
CA LEU A 557 -12.20 29.05 -27.78
C LEU A 557 -13.32 29.65 -28.64
N CYS A 558 -13.41 29.28 -29.92
CA CYS A 558 -14.53 29.64 -30.78
C CYS A 558 -15.87 29.12 -30.22
N CYS A 559 -15.87 27.95 -29.59
CA CYS A 559 -17.07 27.36 -28.97
C CYS A 559 -17.41 28.02 -27.62
N ILE A 560 -16.43 28.59 -26.93
CA ILE A 560 -16.60 29.17 -25.59
C ILE A 560 -16.90 30.68 -25.65
N CYS A 561 -16.22 31.41 -26.53
CA CYS A 561 -16.20 32.88 -26.57
C CYS A 561 -17.17 33.50 -27.59
N GLY A 562 -18.18 32.75 -28.07
CA GLY A 562 -19.22 33.27 -28.94
C GLY A 562 -18.84 33.36 -30.42
N GLY A 563 -18.08 32.39 -30.94
CA GLY A 563 -17.85 32.24 -32.37
C GLY A 563 -19.11 31.77 -33.13
N ASN A 564 -19.01 31.70 -34.46
CA ASN A 564 -20.12 31.33 -35.35
C ASN A 564 -19.65 30.29 -36.38
N LYS A 565 -20.56 29.79 -37.22
CA LYS A 565 -20.23 28.77 -38.24
C LYS A 565 -19.14 29.21 -39.24
N ALA A 566 -19.04 30.51 -39.55
CA ALA A 566 -18.04 31.03 -40.49
C ALA A 566 -16.63 30.96 -39.87
N HIS A 567 -16.52 31.25 -38.56
CA HIS A 567 -15.27 31.08 -37.82
C HIS A 567 -14.82 29.61 -37.78
N ILE A 568 -15.73 28.68 -37.48
CA ILE A 568 -15.42 27.24 -37.49
C ILE A 568 -14.90 26.80 -38.87
N ARG A 569 -15.64 27.11 -39.94
CA ARG A 569 -15.21 26.79 -41.31
C ARG A 569 -13.84 27.38 -41.64
N THR A 570 -13.61 28.63 -41.30
CA THR A 570 -12.34 29.30 -41.58
C THR A 570 -11.18 28.67 -40.80
N LEU A 571 -11.35 28.35 -39.52
CA LEU A 571 -10.31 27.70 -38.71
C LEU A 571 -9.98 26.31 -39.24
N MET A 572 -10.99 25.53 -39.64
CA MET A 572 -10.79 24.19 -40.19
C MET A 572 -10.12 24.22 -41.57
N LEU A 573 -10.50 25.15 -42.46
CA LEU A 573 -9.81 25.39 -43.75
C LEU A 573 -8.35 25.81 -43.55
N LYS A 574 -8.05 26.56 -42.48
CA LYS A 574 -6.70 26.93 -42.07
C LYS A 574 -5.94 25.80 -41.34
N GLY A 575 -6.50 24.59 -41.29
CA GLY A 575 -5.83 23.37 -40.82
C GLY A 575 -6.00 23.02 -39.35
N LEU A 576 -6.88 23.71 -38.59
CA LEU A 576 -7.17 23.32 -37.22
C LEU A 576 -8.03 22.05 -37.21
N ARG A 577 -7.52 21.00 -36.54
CA ARG A 577 -8.20 19.71 -36.47
C ARG A 577 -9.29 19.69 -35.39
N PRO A 578 -10.52 19.27 -35.71
CA PRO A 578 -11.61 19.12 -34.72
C PRO A 578 -11.35 18.02 -33.70
N SER A 579 -10.46 17.07 -34.03
CA SER A 579 -10.16 15.93 -33.17
C SER A 579 -9.19 16.22 -32.02
N ARG A 580 -8.75 17.46 -31.87
CA ARG A 580 -7.80 17.82 -30.81
C ARG A 580 -8.51 17.86 -29.45
N LEU A 581 -7.82 17.38 -28.42
CA LEU A 581 -8.30 17.39 -27.03
C LEU A 581 -7.69 18.56 -26.23
N THR A 582 -8.45 19.09 -25.26
CA THR A 582 -7.94 19.95 -24.17
C THR A 582 -7.07 19.15 -23.19
N ARG A 583 -6.43 19.79 -22.21
CA ARG A 583 -5.72 19.06 -21.13
C ARG A 583 -6.67 18.20 -20.30
N ASN A 584 -7.92 18.63 -20.16
CA ASN A 584 -8.98 17.89 -19.49
C ASN A 584 -9.62 16.81 -20.36
N GLY A 585 -9.20 16.66 -21.62
CA GLY A 585 -9.60 15.55 -22.48
C GLY A 585 -10.86 15.79 -23.31
N PHE A 586 -11.23 17.04 -23.63
CA PHE A 586 -12.43 17.36 -24.40
C PHE A 586 -12.12 17.94 -25.79
N THR A 587 -12.98 17.65 -26.77
CA THR A 587 -12.89 18.21 -28.14
C THR A 587 -13.70 19.49 -28.27
N ALA A 588 -13.55 20.21 -29.38
CA ALA A 588 -14.41 21.34 -29.72
C ALA A 588 -15.89 20.94 -29.77
N LEU A 589 -16.19 19.73 -30.29
CA LEU A 589 -17.55 19.21 -30.36
C LEU A 589 -18.12 18.96 -28.96
N HIS A 590 -17.34 18.40 -28.02
CA HIS A 590 -17.78 18.22 -26.62
C HIS A 590 -18.13 19.56 -25.96
N LEU A 591 -17.28 20.59 -26.13
CA LEU A 591 -17.51 21.91 -25.53
C LEU A 591 -18.69 22.66 -26.16
N ALA A 592 -18.84 22.60 -27.49
CA ALA A 592 -19.99 23.19 -28.19
C ALA A 592 -21.31 22.52 -27.76
N THR A 593 -21.27 21.22 -27.55
CA THR A 593 -22.40 20.42 -27.08
C THR A 593 -22.77 20.78 -25.63
N TYR A 594 -21.80 20.88 -24.73
CA TYR A 594 -22.04 21.27 -23.34
C TYR A 594 -22.59 22.70 -23.20
N LYS A 595 -22.24 23.59 -24.14
CA LYS A 595 -22.76 24.96 -24.23
C LYS A 595 -24.13 25.09 -24.89
N ASP A 596 -24.71 23.98 -25.35
CA ASP A 596 -25.98 23.94 -26.08
C ASP A 596 -26.03 24.87 -27.31
N ASN A 597 -24.94 24.91 -28.09
CA ASN A 597 -24.88 25.74 -29.30
C ASN A 597 -25.10 24.90 -30.57
N ALA A 598 -26.36 24.73 -30.95
CA ALA A 598 -26.79 23.99 -32.13
C ALA A 598 -26.04 24.40 -33.43
N GLU A 599 -25.88 25.70 -33.69
CA GLU A 599 -25.21 26.18 -34.91
C GLU A 599 -23.74 25.71 -34.96
N LEU A 600 -23.02 25.77 -33.83
CA LEU A 600 -21.63 25.35 -33.76
C LEU A 600 -21.48 23.83 -33.79
N VAL A 601 -22.36 23.08 -33.14
CA VAL A 601 -22.40 21.61 -33.22
C VAL A 601 -22.57 21.18 -34.69
N THR A 602 -23.58 21.70 -35.38
CA THR A 602 -23.81 21.41 -36.81
C THR A 602 -22.65 21.86 -37.69
N ALA A 603 -22.01 23.00 -37.41
CA ALA A 603 -20.86 23.48 -38.18
C ALA A 603 -19.63 22.58 -38.02
N LEU A 604 -19.36 22.10 -36.81
CA LEU A 604 -18.25 21.18 -36.52
C LEU A 604 -18.46 19.82 -37.19
N LEU A 605 -19.67 19.26 -37.14
CA LEU A 605 -20.01 17.99 -37.80
C LEU A 605 -19.85 18.08 -39.31
N HIS A 606 -20.39 19.11 -39.97
CA HIS A 606 -20.17 19.35 -41.40
C HIS A 606 -18.70 19.62 -41.76
N GLY A 607 -17.92 20.13 -40.81
CA GLY A 607 -16.48 20.34 -40.95
C GLY A 607 -15.65 19.06 -40.83
N GLY A 608 -16.26 17.91 -40.54
CA GLY A 608 -15.56 16.63 -40.36
C GLY A 608 -15.10 16.36 -38.93
N ALA A 609 -15.74 16.96 -37.92
CA ALA A 609 -15.60 16.49 -36.55
C ALA A 609 -16.16 15.06 -36.43
N ASP A 610 -15.38 14.15 -35.85
CA ASP A 610 -15.82 12.79 -35.62
C ASP A 610 -16.86 12.76 -34.49
N ILE A 611 -18.09 12.41 -34.85
CA ILE A 611 -19.24 12.36 -33.95
C ILE A 611 -19.11 11.29 -32.87
N GLN A 612 -18.30 10.25 -33.11
CA GLN A 612 -18.07 9.14 -32.19
C GLN A 612 -16.80 9.32 -31.36
N GLN A 613 -16.05 10.41 -31.56
CA GLN A 613 -14.81 10.60 -30.86
C GLN A 613 -15.04 10.70 -29.35
N VAL A 614 -14.33 9.86 -28.61
CA VAL A 614 -14.35 9.84 -27.15
C VAL A 614 -13.38 10.86 -26.55
N GLY A 615 -13.80 11.47 -25.45
CA GLY A 615 -12.98 12.35 -24.60
C GLY A 615 -12.60 11.66 -23.28
N TYR A 616 -12.47 12.47 -22.22
CA TYR A 616 -12.28 11.97 -20.86
C TYR A 616 -13.42 11.00 -20.46
N GLY A 617 -13.09 9.93 -19.74
CA GLY A 617 -14.07 8.93 -19.28
C GLY A 617 -14.74 8.10 -20.39
N ALA A 618 -14.14 8.05 -21.58
CA ALA A 618 -14.73 7.44 -22.78
C ALA A 618 -16.08 8.06 -23.22
N LEU A 619 -16.39 9.28 -22.77
CA LEU A 619 -17.61 9.98 -23.14
C LEU A 619 -17.53 10.54 -24.57
N THR A 620 -18.62 10.40 -25.32
CA THR A 620 -18.83 11.01 -26.63
C THR A 620 -19.60 12.32 -26.50
N ALA A 621 -19.71 13.09 -27.59
CA ALA A 621 -20.54 14.29 -27.61
C ALA A 621 -22.00 14.00 -27.19
N LEU A 622 -22.55 12.85 -27.61
CA LEU A 622 -23.91 12.43 -27.23
C LEU A 622 -24.05 12.22 -25.72
N HIS A 623 -23.05 11.63 -25.07
CA HIS A 623 -23.06 11.50 -23.61
C HIS A 623 -22.99 12.87 -22.92
N ILE A 624 -22.11 13.77 -23.36
CA ILE A 624 -21.98 15.12 -22.77
C ILE A 624 -23.28 15.93 -22.91
N ALA A 625 -23.93 15.86 -24.08
CA ALA A 625 -25.24 16.47 -24.29
C ALA A 625 -26.28 15.95 -23.30
N THR A 626 -26.25 14.64 -23.05
CA THR A 626 -27.20 13.97 -22.15
C THR A 626 -26.91 14.28 -20.68
N VAL A 627 -25.65 14.28 -20.25
CA VAL A 627 -25.25 14.72 -18.89
C VAL A 627 -25.73 16.14 -18.63
N ALA A 628 -25.62 17.03 -19.62
CA ALA A 628 -26.04 18.42 -19.51
C ALA A 628 -27.57 18.65 -19.68
N GLY A 629 -28.30 17.66 -20.20
CA GLY A 629 -29.75 17.75 -20.41
C GLY A 629 -30.19 18.52 -21.64
N HIS A 630 -29.31 18.66 -22.63
CA HIS A 630 -29.52 19.50 -23.81
C HIS A 630 -30.24 18.76 -24.94
N LEU A 631 -31.56 18.91 -25.00
CA LEU A 631 -32.44 18.19 -25.93
C LEU A 631 -32.10 18.47 -27.41
N GLU A 632 -31.85 19.72 -27.77
CA GLU A 632 -31.56 20.12 -29.15
C GLU A 632 -30.21 19.57 -29.63
N ALA A 633 -29.18 19.66 -28.79
CA ALA A 633 -27.88 19.08 -29.10
C ALA A 633 -27.95 17.55 -29.27
N VAL A 634 -28.71 16.84 -28.43
CA VAL A 634 -28.94 15.39 -28.58
C VAL A 634 -29.65 15.08 -29.90
N ASP A 635 -30.70 15.81 -30.27
CA ASP A 635 -31.43 15.61 -31.53
C ASP A 635 -30.52 15.80 -32.74
N ILE A 636 -29.72 16.87 -32.76
CA ILE A 636 -28.75 17.14 -33.83
C ILE A 636 -27.74 16.00 -33.95
N LEU A 637 -27.16 15.55 -32.84
CA LEU A 637 -26.16 14.48 -32.84
C LEU A 637 -26.76 13.16 -33.36
N LEU A 638 -27.96 12.79 -32.92
CA LEU A 638 -28.64 11.57 -33.39
C LEU A 638 -28.98 11.65 -34.88
N GLN A 639 -29.48 12.79 -35.37
CA GLN A 639 -29.75 13.00 -36.80
C GLN A 639 -28.50 12.92 -37.68
N HIS A 640 -27.32 13.23 -37.13
CA HIS A 640 -26.03 13.11 -37.81
C HIS A 640 -25.35 11.74 -37.59
N GLY A 641 -26.06 10.76 -37.03
CA GLY A 641 -25.60 9.38 -36.93
C GLY A 641 -24.79 9.05 -35.67
N ALA A 642 -24.95 9.79 -34.57
CA ALA A 642 -24.41 9.40 -33.27
C ALA A 642 -24.99 8.04 -32.85
N TYR A 643 -24.15 7.16 -32.30
CA TYR A 643 -24.61 5.82 -31.92
C TYR A 643 -25.43 5.92 -30.63
N VAL A 644 -26.74 5.68 -30.72
CA VAL A 644 -27.68 5.84 -29.60
C VAL A 644 -27.37 4.92 -28.40
N ASN A 645 -26.74 3.75 -28.66
CA ASN A 645 -26.38 2.75 -27.66
C ASN A 645 -24.88 2.69 -27.38
N VAL A 646 -24.14 3.77 -27.68
CA VAL A 646 -22.73 3.88 -27.28
C VAL A 646 -22.59 3.79 -25.77
N GLN A 647 -21.52 3.18 -25.27
CA GLN A 647 -21.26 2.99 -23.86
C GLN A 647 -20.03 3.80 -23.42
N ASP A 648 -20.11 4.43 -22.24
CA ASP A 648 -18.97 5.09 -21.60
C ASP A 648 -18.10 4.10 -20.78
N ALA A 649 -17.15 4.61 -19.99
CA ALA A 649 -16.24 3.78 -19.20
C ALA A 649 -16.91 2.96 -18.08
N VAL A 650 -18.16 3.26 -17.71
CA VAL A 650 -18.97 2.47 -16.75
C VAL A 650 -20.08 1.69 -17.46
N PHE A 651 -19.94 1.53 -18.78
CA PHE A 651 -20.88 0.84 -19.67
C PHE A 651 -22.27 1.48 -19.74
N PHE A 652 -22.39 2.75 -19.34
CA PHE A 652 -23.66 3.47 -19.41
C PHE A 652 -23.90 4.00 -20.82
N THR A 653 -25.10 3.77 -21.32
CA THR A 653 -25.59 4.39 -22.56
C THR A 653 -26.17 5.78 -22.29
N PRO A 654 -26.37 6.63 -23.30
CA PRO A 654 -27.12 7.87 -23.16
C PRO A 654 -28.49 7.67 -22.47
N LEU A 655 -29.19 6.54 -22.70
CA LEU A 655 -30.45 6.26 -22.02
C LEU A 655 -30.28 6.02 -20.51
N HIS A 656 -29.17 5.39 -20.08
CA HIS A 656 -28.83 5.26 -18.66
C HIS A 656 -28.64 6.64 -18.02
N ILE A 657 -27.88 7.52 -18.67
CA ILE A 657 -27.59 8.86 -18.17
C ILE A 657 -28.89 9.70 -18.07
N ALA A 658 -29.72 9.69 -19.12
CA ALA A 658 -31.01 10.41 -19.10
C ALA A 658 -31.92 9.91 -17.98
N ALA A 659 -31.97 8.60 -17.74
CA ALA A 659 -32.72 7.99 -16.65
C ALA A 659 -32.13 8.34 -15.27
N TYR A 660 -30.81 8.40 -15.14
CA TYR A 660 -30.12 8.75 -13.90
C TYR A 660 -30.35 10.22 -13.48
N PHE A 661 -30.41 11.14 -14.45
CA PHE A 661 -30.65 12.58 -14.21
C PHE A 661 -32.13 12.99 -14.28
N GLY A 662 -33.06 12.07 -14.59
CA GLY A 662 -34.50 12.35 -14.57
C GLY A 662 -35.03 13.10 -15.79
N GLN A 663 -34.37 12.97 -16.94
CA GLN A 663 -34.65 13.74 -18.16
C GLN A 663 -35.66 13.02 -19.06
N GLU A 664 -36.94 13.04 -18.70
CA GLU A 664 -37.99 12.25 -19.39
C GLU A 664 -38.10 12.51 -20.90
N GLN A 665 -37.97 13.78 -21.33
CA GLN A 665 -38.04 14.12 -22.77
C GLN A 665 -36.84 13.58 -23.55
N LEU A 666 -35.66 13.50 -22.92
CA LEU A 666 -34.48 12.90 -23.52
C LEU A 666 -34.62 11.38 -23.62
N CYS A 667 -35.20 10.72 -22.61
CA CYS A 667 -35.53 9.29 -22.71
C CYS A 667 -36.46 9.02 -23.91
N LYS A 668 -37.51 9.82 -24.09
CA LYS A 668 -38.43 9.73 -25.25
C LYS A 668 -37.68 9.89 -26.58
N LEU A 669 -36.81 10.90 -26.67
CA LEU A 669 -36.04 11.16 -27.88
C LEU A 669 -35.07 10.02 -28.19
N LEU A 670 -34.31 9.54 -27.21
CA LEU A 670 -33.37 8.42 -27.37
C LEU A 670 -34.09 7.14 -27.80
N MET A 671 -35.23 6.81 -27.19
CA MET A 671 -36.04 5.65 -27.58
C MET A 671 -36.59 5.77 -29.01
N LYS A 672 -37.01 6.98 -29.43
CA LYS A 672 -37.43 7.24 -30.83
C LYS A 672 -36.32 6.94 -31.84
N PHE A 673 -35.06 7.12 -31.46
CA PHE A 673 -33.88 6.79 -32.27
C PHE A 673 -33.35 5.36 -32.05
N GLY A 674 -34.09 4.49 -31.36
CA GLY A 674 -33.75 3.07 -31.20
C GLY A 674 -32.82 2.77 -30.02
N ALA A 675 -32.85 3.58 -28.97
CA ALA A 675 -32.16 3.25 -27.72
C ALA A 675 -32.66 1.91 -27.15
N ASP A 676 -31.74 1.03 -26.79
CA ASP A 676 -32.04 -0.25 -26.18
C ASP A 676 -32.38 -0.05 -24.70
N VAL A 677 -33.65 -0.24 -24.35
CA VAL A 677 -34.15 -0.17 -22.97
C VAL A 677 -33.58 -1.26 -22.06
N ASN A 678 -33.04 -2.33 -22.66
CA ASN A 678 -32.48 -3.50 -21.98
C ASN A 678 -30.94 -3.49 -21.93
N ALA A 679 -30.29 -2.43 -22.41
CA ALA A 679 -28.85 -2.28 -22.32
C ALA A 679 -28.39 -2.38 -20.86
N SER A 680 -27.33 -3.15 -20.63
CA SER A 680 -26.76 -3.43 -19.31
C SER A 680 -25.52 -2.58 -19.06
N GLY A 681 -25.46 -1.90 -17.92
CA GLY A 681 -24.24 -1.35 -17.34
C GLY A 681 -23.31 -2.43 -16.77
N GLU A 682 -22.19 -2.00 -16.16
CA GLU A 682 -21.13 -2.89 -15.64
C GLU A 682 -21.64 -3.93 -14.64
N VAL A 683 -22.60 -3.54 -13.80
CA VAL A 683 -23.16 -4.39 -12.74
C VAL A 683 -24.54 -4.97 -13.10
N GLY A 684 -24.94 -4.93 -14.37
CA GLY A 684 -26.27 -5.42 -14.78
C GLY A 684 -27.39 -4.39 -14.64
N ASP A 685 -27.09 -3.18 -14.19
CA ASP A 685 -28.09 -2.15 -14.03
C ASP A 685 -28.58 -1.64 -15.39
N ARG A 686 -29.88 -1.34 -15.46
CA ARG A 686 -30.58 -0.89 -16.66
C ARG A 686 -31.16 0.49 -16.43
N PRO A 687 -31.54 1.24 -17.48
CA PRO A 687 -32.15 2.55 -17.32
C PRO A 687 -33.38 2.53 -16.39
N LEU A 688 -34.16 1.43 -16.44
CA LEU A 688 -35.32 1.22 -15.57
C LEU A 688 -34.94 1.12 -14.08
N HIS A 689 -33.85 0.42 -13.74
CA HIS A 689 -33.35 0.30 -12.38
C HIS A 689 -32.89 1.64 -11.82
N LEU A 690 -32.22 2.46 -12.63
CA LEU A 690 -31.77 3.80 -12.26
C LEU A 690 -32.95 4.75 -12.01
N ALA A 691 -33.94 4.77 -12.90
CA ALA A 691 -35.16 5.56 -12.75
C ALA A 691 -35.95 5.15 -11.50
N ALA A 692 -36.08 3.85 -11.24
CA ALA A 692 -36.74 3.31 -10.06
C ALA A 692 -35.99 3.67 -8.76
N ALA A 693 -34.65 3.63 -8.77
CA ALA A 693 -33.83 4.01 -7.62
C ALA A 693 -33.87 5.51 -7.30
N LYS A 694 -34.02 6.37 -8.31
CA LYS A 694 -34.07 7.83 -8.16
C LYS A 694 -35.48 8.40 -7.96
N GLY A 695 -36.53 7.62 -8.23
CA GLY A 695 -37.91 8.04 -8.00
C GLY A 695 -38.59 8.70 -9.20
N PHE A 696 -38.09 8.49 -10.42
CA PHE A 696 -38.61 9.14 -11.62
C PHE A 696 -39.76 8.35 -12.24
N LEU A 697 -40.97 8.47 -11.67
CA LEU A 697 -42.16 7.72 -12.09
C LEU A 697 -42.49 7.87 -13.58
N GLY A 698 -42.34 9.06 -14.16
CA GLY A 698 -42.60 9.30 -15.60
C GLY A 698 -41.69 8.46 -16.50
N ILE A 699 -40.42 8.31 -16.12
CA ILE A 699 -39.44 7.48 -16.84
C ILE A 699 -39.68 6.00 -16.58
N VAL A 700 -40.04 5.61 -15.35
CA VAL A 700 -40.42 4.21 -15.07
C VAL A 700 -41.63 3.78 -15.91
N LYS A 701 -42.65 4.63 -16.02
CA LYS A 701 -43.81 4.39 -16.89
C LYS A 701 -43.43 4.23 -18.35
N LEU A 702 -42.47 5.04 -18.82
CA LEU A 702 -41.98 5.02 -20.18
C LEU A 702 -41.16 3.76 -20.51
N LEU A 703 -40.37 3.26 -19.54
CA LEU A 703 -39.50 2.10 -19.73
C LEU A 703 -40.20 0.76 -19.44
N MET A 704 -41.34 0.79 -18.75
CA MET A 704 -42.19 -0.38 -18.51
C MET A 704 -43.16 -0.61 -19.68
N ASP A 705 -42.62 -0.99 -20.84
CA ASP A 705 -43.38 -1.48 -22.01
C ASP A 705 -43.14 -2.99 -22.23
N ASP A 706 -43.99 -3.63 -23.04
CA ASP A 706 -43.97 -5.08 -23.30
C ASP A 706 -42.63 -5.51 -23.95
N GLY A 707 -41.77 -6.21 -23.19
CA GLY A 707 -40.43 -6.65 -23.61
C GLY A 707 -39.24 -6.13 -22.80
N SER A 708 -39.46 -5.26 -21.80
CA SER A 708 -38.40 -4.83 -20.88
C SER A 708 -38.01 -5.96 -19.91
N LYS A 709 -36.71 -6.30 -19.86
CA LYS A 709 -36.14 -7.18 -18.84
C LYS A 709 -36.10 -6.44 -17.52
N THR A 710 -36.65 -7.07 -16.50
CA THR A 710 -36.88 -6.45 -15.20
C THR A 710 -35.85 -6.83 -14.14
N ASP A 711 -34.84 -7.63 -14.43
CA ASP A 711 -33.89 -8.18 -13.45
C ASP A 711 -32.43 -7.79 -13.78
N ASP A 712 -31.64 -7.37 -12.78
CA ASP A 712 -30.19 -7.15 -12.92
C ASP A 712 -29.36 -8.44 -12.71
N ASN A 713 -28.02 -8.33 -12.75
CA ASN A 713 -27.11 -9.49 -12.60
C ASN A 713 -27.15 -10.10 -11.18
N GLU A 714 -27.78 -9.44 -10.21
CA GLU A 714 -28.00 -9.91 -8.85
C GLU A 714 -29.47 -10.28 -8.60
N ASP A 715 -30.26 -10.44 -9.67
CA ASP A 715 -31.70 -10.73 -9.67
C ASP A 715 -32.55 -9.64 -8.98
N HIS A 716 -32.06 -8.39 -8.88
CA HIS A 716 -32.89 -7.28 -8.42
C HIS A 716 -33.84 -6.82 -9.50
N VAL A 717 -35.10 -6.66 -9.12
CA VAL A 717 -36.14 -6.04 -9.94
C VAL A 717 -36.39 -4.57 -9.60
N PRO A 718 -37.04 -3.74 -10.46
CA PRO A 718 -37.37 -2.34 -10.18
C PRO A 718 -38.03 -2.13 -8.82
N LEU A 719 -38.86 -3.08 -8.41
CA LEU A 719 -39.53 -3.08 -7.11
C LEU A 719 -38.54 -3.09 -5.93
N HIS A 720 -37.43 -3.82 -6.03
CA HIS A 720 -36.36 -3.82 -5.02
C HIS A 720 -35.75 -2.42 -4.87
N PHE A 721 -35.47 -1.73 -5.98
CA PHE A 721 -34.87 -0.40 -5.96
C PHE A 721 -35.81 0.64 -5.39
N CYS A 722 -37.04 0.75 -5.88
CA CYS A 722 -37.98 1.74 -5.36
C CYS A 722 -38.34 1.47 -3.90
N ALA A 723 -38.41 0.20 -3.48
CA ALA A 723 -38.66 -0.17 -2.09
C ALA A 723 -37.50 0.24 -1.16
N ARG A 724 -36.26 -0.02 -1.59
CA ARG A 724 -35.04 0.35 -0.86
C ARG A 724 -34.94 1.86 -0.62
N PHE A 725 -35.23 2.67 -1.64
CA PHE A 725 -35.05 4.13 -1.59
C PHE A 725 -36.29 4.87 -1.06
N GLY A 726 -37.46 4.22 -1.03
CA GLY A 726 -38.67 4.78 -0.43
C GLY A 726 -39.66 5.42 -1.41
N HIS A 727 -39.63 5.02 -2.68
CA HIS A 727 -40.44 5.65 -3.73
C HIS A 727 -41.83 5.00 -3.83
N GLN A 728 -42.72 5.38 -2.90
CA GLN A 728 -44.06 4.80 -2.73
C GLN A 728 -44.92 4.83 -4.00
N GLU A 729 -44.89 5.92 -4.76
CA GLU A 729 -45.71 6.05 -5.98
C GLU A 729 -45.31 5.04 -7.06
N ILE A 730 -44.02 4.71 -7.17
CA ILE A 730 -43.51 3.70 -8.09
C ILE A 730 -43.91 2.31 -7.61
N VAL A 731 -43.82 2.04 -6.31
CA VAL A 731 -44.28 0.76 -5.73
C VAL A 731 -45.75 0.51 -6.09
N ARG A 732 -46.62 1.51 -5.88
CA ARG A 732 -48.04 1.41 -6.22
C ARG A 732 -48.25 1.16 -7.71
N PHE A 733 -47.55 1.91 -8.56
CA PHE A 733 -47.62 1.72 -10.02
C PHE A 733 -47.18 0.33 -10.47
N LEU A 734 -46.07 -0.20 -9.94
CA LEU A 734 -45.55 -1.51 -10.31
C LEU A 734 -46.43 -2.66 -9.82
N LEU A 735 -47.01 -2.55 -8.61
CA LEU A 735 -47.83 -3.62 -8.01
C LEU A 735 -49.30 -3.63 -8.47
N GLN A 736 -49.85 -2.49 -8.87
CA GLN A 736 -51.22 -2.39 -9.41
C GLN A 736 -51.26 -2.50 -10.93
N GLY A 737 -50.12 -2.39 -11.60
CA GLY A 737 -50.01 -2.53 -13.05
C GLY A 737 -50.24 -3.96 -13.53
N THR A 738 -50.50 -4.14 -14.83
CA THR A 738 -50.66 -5.45 -15.48
C THR A 738 -49.32 -6.12 -15.81
N PHE A 739 -48.25 -5.79 -15.09
CA PHE A 739 -46.89 -6.27 -15.35
C PHE A 739 -46.66 -7.62 -14.64
N ASP A 740 -45.87 -8.52 -15.23
CA ASP A 740 -45.50 -9.82 -14.63
C ASP A 740 -44.40 -9.66 -13.55
N LEU A 741 -44.60 -8.71 -12.63
CA LEU A 741 -43.69 -8.48 -11.50
C LEU A 741 -44.22 -9.19 -10.27
N GLN A 742 -43.46 -10.17 -9.78
CA GLN A 742 -43.82 -10.92 -8.59
C GLN A 742 -43.43 -10.12 -7.32
N PRO A 743 -44.40 -9.71 -6.46
CA PRO A 743 -44.11 -8.89 -5.28
C PRO A 743 -43.21 -9.57 -4.25
N HIS A 744 -43.18 -10.90 -4.27
CA HIS A 744 -42.44 -11.75 -3.34
C HIS A 744 -41.19 -12.37 -3.96
N CYS A 745 -40.71 -11.83 -5.09
CA CYS A 745 -39.45 -12.23 -5.71
C CYS A 745 -38.28 -12.03 -4.75
N VAL A 746 -37.22 -12.81 -4.94
CA VAL A 746 -35.99 -12.71 -4.16
C VAL A 746 -34.80 -12.46 -5.08
N ASN A 747 -33.86 -11.63 -4.62
CA ASN A 747 -32.56 -11.47 -5.26
C ASN A 747 -31.60 -12.63 -4.89
N ILE A 748 -30.34 -12.59 -5.35
CA ILE A 748 -29.32 -13.62 -5.02
C ILE A 748 -29.04 -13.76 -3.51
N TYR A 749 -29.35 -12.74 -2.71
CA TYR A 749 -29.21 -12.77 -1.25
C TYR A 749 -30.45 -13.34 -0.56
N GLY A 750 -31.50 -13.71 -1.28
CA GLY A 750 -32.77 -14.10 -0.71
C GLY A 750 -33.60 -12.92 -0.17
N ASP A 751 -33.20 -11.68 -0.41
CA ASP A 751 -33.96 -10.50 0.01
C ASP A 751 -35.16 -10.31 -0.90
N THR A 752 -36.28 -9.90 -0.30
CA THR A 752 -37.47 -9.44 -1.04
C THR A 752 -37.45 -7.91 -1.08
N PRO A 753 -38.28 -7.25 -1.90
CA PRO A 753 -38.41 -5.80 -1.84
C PRO A 753 -38.77 -5.29 -0.43
N LEU A 754 -39.55 -6.09 0.31
CA LEU A 754 -39.95 -5.79 1.68
C LEU A 754 -38.77 -5.86 2.67
N HIS A 755 -37.84 -6.81 2.49
CA HIS A 755 -36.58 -6.84 3.26
C HIS A 755 -35.79 -5.54 3.06
N LEU A 756 -35.60 -5.09 1.81
CA LEU A 756 -34.84 -3.88 1.50
C LEU A 756 -35.47 -2.60 2.05
N ALA A 757 -36.81 -2.49 2.01
CA ALA A 757 -37.55 -1.38 2.62
C ALA A 757 -37.36 -1.35 4.15
N SER A 758 -37.39 -2.53 4.79
CA SER A 758 -37.20 -2.67 6.24
C SER A 758 -35.81 -2.29 6.71
N TYR A 759 -34.74 -2.77 6.04
CA TYR A 759 -33.37 -2.33 6.34
C TYR A 759 -33.20 -0.81 6.25
N ASN A 760 -33.94 -0.16 5.35
CA ASN A 760 -33.82 1.27 5.11
C ASN A 760 -34.85 2.13 5.84
N GLY A 761 -35.67 1.54 6.72
CA GLY A 761 -36.62 2.29 7.54
C GLY A 761 -37.72 2.98 6.72
N LYS A 762 -38.03 2.51 5.51
CA LYS A 762 -39.04 3.06 4.59
C LYS A 762 -40.44 2.60 4.99
N PHE A 763 -40.98 3.17 6.06
CA PHE A 763 -42.22 2.73 6.71
C PHE A 763 -43.43 2.77 5.77
N GLU A 764 -43.61 3.86 5.04
CA GLU A 764 -44.75 4.08 4.14
C GLU A 764 -44.75 3.03 3.01
N VAL A 765 -43.56 2.69 2.50
CA VAL A 765 -43.39 1.63 1.49
C VAL A 765 -43.70 0.24 2.08
N VAL A 766 -43.23 -0.05 3.30
CA VAL A 766 -43.54 -1.33 3.97
C VAL A 766 -45.04 -1.51 4.13
N GLN A 767 -45.76 -0.47 4.56
CA GLN A 767 -47.22 -0.49 4.66
C GLN A 767 -47.87 -0.74 3.30
N GLU A 768 -47.45 0.00 2.27
CA GLU A 768 -48.01 -0.11 0.92
C GLU A 768 -47.81 -1.51 0.31
N ILE A 769 -46.59 -2.07 0.39
CA ILE A 769 -46.30 -3.41 -0.15
C ILE A 769 -47.16 -4.46 0.55
N ILE A 770 -47.29 -4.41 1.88
CA ILE A 770 -48.11 -5.38 2.64
C ILE A 770 -49.60 -5.24 2.27
N GLN A 771 -50.11 -4.01 2.11
CA GLN A 771 -51.50 -3.78 1.71
C GLN A 771 -51.81 -4.27 0.30
N LEU A 772 -50.87 -4.12 -0.64
CA LEU A 772 -51.08 -4.47 -2.05
C LEU A 772 -50.78 -5.93 -2.37
N SER A 773 -49.81 -6.55 -1.67
CA SER A 773 -49.32 -7.92 -1.97
C SER A 773 -49.60 -8.95 -0.88
N GLY A 774 -50.12 -8.54 0.28
CA GLY A 774 -50.38 -9.44 1.40
C GLY A 774 -49.12 -9.75 2.23
N THR A 775 -49.20 -10.81 3.04
CA THR A 775 -48.23 -11.09 4.13
C THR A 775 -47.24 -12.21 3.82
N GLU A 776 -47.21 -12.77 2.61
CA GLU A 776 -46.37 -13.94 2.28
C GLU A 776 -44.87 -13.67 2.51
N SER A 777 -44.38 -12.49 2.14
CA SER A 777 -42.98 -12.10 2.33
C SER A 777 -42.55 -11.97 3.79
N LEU A 778 -43.48 -11.87 4.75
CA LEU A 778 -43.14 -11.67 6.17
C LEU A 778 -42.41 -12.87 6.77
N SER A 779 -42.71 -14.08 6.29
CA SER A 779 -42.09 -15.33 6.78
C SER A 779 -40.92 -15.81 5.92
N LYS A 780 -40.54 -15.11 4.84
CA LYS A 780 -39.40 -15.49 4.01
C LYS A 780 -38.11 -15.08 4.71
N GLU A 781 -37.12 -15.97 4.69
CA GLU A 781 -35.79 -15.71 5.25
C GLU A 781 -34.75 -15.57 4.14
N ASN A 782 -33.88 -14.56 4.26
CA ASN A 782 -32.75 -14.37 3.37
C ASN A 782 -31.54 -15.26 3.76
N ILE A 783 -30.41 -15.14 3.06
CA ILE A 783 -29.19 -15.93 3.36
C ILE A 783 -28.56 -15.61 4.73
N PHE A 784 -28.94 -14.48 5.34
CA PHE A 784 -28.49 -14.05 6.66
C PHE A 784 -29.41 -14.57 7.77
N SER A 785 -30.33 -15.48 7.44
CA SER A 785 -31.31 -16.01 8.39
C SER A 785 -32.22 -14.91 8.97
N GLU A 786 -32.43 -13.82 8.23
CA GLU A 786 -33.29 -12.72 8.65
C GLU A 786 -34.63 -12.76 7.91
N THR A 787 -35.71 -12.58 8.67
CA THR A 787 -37.03 -12.19 8.15
C THR A 787 -37.18 -10.67 8.11
N VAL A 788 -38.27 -10.18 7.52
CA VAL A 788 -38.59 -8.74 7.43
C VAL A 788 -38.55 -8.03 8.80
N LEU A 789 -39.01 -8.70 9.86
CA LEU A 789 -38.96 -8.17 11.23
C LEU A 789 -37.52 -8.07 11.74
N LEU A 790 -36.71 -9.11 11.52
CA LEU A 790 -35.30 -9.13 11.92
C LEU A 790 -34.51 -8.05 11.16
N SER A 791 -34.72 -7.92 9.85
CA SER A 791 -34.09 -6.88 9.02
C SER A 791 -34.44 -5.45 9.45
N ALA A 792 -35.67 -5.21 9.93
CA ALA A 792 -36.04 -3.92 10.53
C ALA A 792 -35.27 -3.65 11.84
N CYS A 793 -34.99 -4.70 12.62
CA CYS A 793 -34.22 -4.63 13.86
C CYS A 793 -32.70 -4.48 13.66
N THR A 794 -32.15 -5.04 12.57
CA THR A 794 -30.70 -4.99 12.25
C THR A 794 -30.17 -3.56 12.21
N TYR A 795 -30.82 -2.64 11.49
CA TYR A 795 -30.40 -1.23 11.48
C TYR A 795 -31.24 -0.30 12.35
N GLY A 796 -32.37 -0.77 12.89
CA GLY A 796 -33.16 -0.04 13.90
C GLY A 796 -33.61 1.36 13.47
N LYS A 797 -33.72 1.64 12.16
CA LYS A 797 -33.92 3.00 11.63
C LYS A 797 -35.31 3.58 11.92
N ASN A 798 -36.33 2.74 12.13
CA ASN A 798 -37.70 3.19 12.33
C ASN A 798 -38.47 2.29 13.32
N LEU A 799 -38.78 2.82 14.51
CA LEU A 799 -39.48 2.07 15.56
C LEU A 799 -40.97 1.83 15.25
N GLU A 800 -41.62 2.79 14.59
CA GLU A 800 -43.04 2.67 14.21
C GLU A 800 -43.25 1.57 13.17
N MET A 801 -42.27 1.38 12.28
CA MET A 801 -42.26 0.23 11.38
C MET A 801 -42.20 -1.10 12.14
N VAL A 802 -41.33 -1.23 13.15
CA VAL A 802 -41.25 -2.46 13.96
C VAL A 802 -42.57 -2.73 14.67
N LYS A 803 -43.20 -1.69 15.24
CA LYS A 803 -44.55 -1.79 15.84
C LYS A 803 -45.59 -2.29 14.85
N TYR A 804 -45.62 -1.71 13.65
CA TYR A 804 -46.56 -2.10 12.60
C TYR A 804 -46.37 -3.55 12.13
N LEU A 805 -45.11 -3.99 11.96
CA LEU A 805 -44.77 -5.36 11.59
C LEU A 805 -45.21 -6.36 12.66
N LEU A 806 -45.00 -6.04 13.95
CA LEU A 806 -45.48 -6.86 15.07
C LEU A 806 -47.02 -6.89 15.18
N GLY A 807 -47.70 -5.85 14.69
CA GLY A 807 -49.16 -5.80 14.60
C GLY A 807 -49.74 -6.68 13.48
N GLN A 808 -48.91 -7.26 12.60
CA GLN A 808 -49.37 -8.23 11.61
C GLN A 808 -49.51 -9.60 12.29
N ASN A 809 -50.69 -10.23 12.20
CA ASN A 809 -51.01 -11.54 12.82
C ASN A 809 -50.10 -12.73 12.38
N ALA A 810 -49.09 -12.48 11.55
CA ALA A 810 -48.14 -13.47 11.04
C ALA A 810 -46.78 -13.47 11.78
N LEU A 811 -46.48 -12.48 12.63
CA LEU A 811 -45.13 -12.31 13.20
C LEU A 811 -45.13 -12.37 14.74
N SER A 812 -44.21 -13.18 15.28
CA SER A 812 -43.92 -13.23 16.72
C SER A 812 -42.75 -12.31 17.06
N ILE A 813 -42.84 -11.59 18.18
CA ILE A 813 -41.72 -10.78 18.70
C ILE A 813 -40.48 -11.63 19.02
N ASN A 814 -40.70 -12.92 19.30
CA ASN A 814 -39.68 -13.92 19.62
C ASN A 814 -39.39 -14.85 18.44
N HIS A 815 -39.74 -14.44 17.21
CA HIS A 815 -39.43 -15.22 16.02
C HIS A 815 -37.91 -15.41 15.89
N GLN A 816 -37.48 -16.66 15.68
CA GLN A 816 -36.10 -17.05 15.48
C GLN A 816 -35.89 -17.44 14.01
N GLY A 817 -34.85 -16.91 13.38
CA GLY A 817 -34.44 -17.39 12.06
C GLY A 817 -33.85 -18.80 12.11
N ARG A 818 -33.42 -19.33 10.95
CA ARG A 818 -32.66 -20.59 10.81
C ARG A 818 -31.47 -20.79 11.76
N ASP A 819 -30.76 -19.74 12.14
CA ASP A 819 -29.63 -19.78 13.10
C ASP A 819 -30.06 -19.47 14.56
N GLY A 820 -31.35 -19.35 14.85
CA GLY A 820 -31.87 -19.14 16.19
C GLY A 820 -31.85 -17.69 16.69
N HIS A 821 -31.32 -16.71 15.94
CA HIS A 821 -31.30 -15.33 16.42
C HIS A 821 -32.69 -14.65 16.29
N THR A 822 -32.98 -13.71 17.20
CA THR A 822 -34.23 -12.94 17.23
C THR A 822 -34.01 -11.47 16.92
N GLY A 823 -35.08 -10.69 16.72
CA GLY A 823 -34.98 -9.24 16.59
C GLY A 823 -34.30 -8.55 17.78
N LEU A 824 -34.44 -9.11 19.00
CA LEU A 824 -33.75 -8.62 20.18
C LEU A 824 -32.23 -8.85 20.08
N HIS A 825 -31.80 -9.99 19.53
CA HIS A 825 -30.39 -10.26 19.26
C HIS A 825 -29.81 -9.23 18.29
N SER A 826 -30.47 -8.96 17.16
CA SER A 826 -30.03 -7.96 16.17
C SER A 826 -29.96 -6.55 16.78
N ALA A 827 -31.00 -6.14 17.53
CA ALA A 827 -31.01 -4.83 18.20
C ALA A 827 -29.89 -4.67 19.23
N CYS A 828 -29.58 -5.73 19.98
CA CYS A 828 -28.48 -5.78 20.94
C CYS A 828 -27.11 -5.74 20.27
N PHE A 829 -26.91 -6.48 19.18
CA PHE A 829 -25.65 -6.50 18.42
C PHE A 829 -25.32 -5.12 17.81
N HIS A 830 -26.32 -4.44 17.26
CA HIS A 830 -26.14 -3.17 16.58
C HIS A 830 -26.27 -1.93 17.48
N GLY A 831 -26.57 -2.09 18.77
CA GLY A 831 -26.52 -1.00 19.74
C GLY A 831 -27.80 -0.15 19.84
N HIS A 832 -28.94 -0.66 19.39
CA HIS A 832 -30.19 0.11 19.31
C HIS A 832 -30.96 0.14 20.63
N ILE A 833 -30.44 0.83 21.65
CA ILE A 833 -30.98 0.77 23.03
C ILE A 833 -32.49 1.09 23.14
N ARG A 834 -33.01 2.05 22.37
CA ARG A 834 -34.44 2.38 22.37
C ARG A 834 -35.30 1.25 21.81
N LEU A 835 -34.79 0.57 20.78
CA LEU A 835 -35.45 -0.60 20.20
C LEU A 835 -35.36 -1.80 21.13
N VAL A 836 -34.21 -2.02 21.78
CA VAL A 836 -34.05 -3.06 22.82
C VAL A 836 -35.06 -2.84 23.95
N GLN A 837 -35.16 -1.63 24.48
CA GLN A 837 -36.15 -1.29 25.51
C GLN A 837 -37.57 -1.59 25.05
N PHE A 838 -37.95 -1.13 23.85
CA PHE A 838 -39.27 -1.39 23.28
C PHE A 838 -39.57 -2.88 23.13
N LEU A 839 -38.62 -3.67 22.59
CA LEU A 839 -38.79 -5.10 22.41
C LEU A 839 -39.01 -5.80 23.76
N LEU A 840 -38.23 -5.43 24.79
CA LEU A 840 -38.39 -5.97 26.14
C LEU A 840 -39.74 -5.61 26.75
N ASP A 841 -40.16 -4.35 26.65
CA ASP A 841 -41.45 -3.84 27.16
C ASP A 841 -42.65 -4.52 26.49
N ASN A 842 -42.48 -5.06 25.29
CA ASN A 842 -43.50 -5.78 24.53
C ASN A 842 -43.31 -7.31 24.57
N GLY A 843 -42.52 -7.82 25.53
CA GLY A 843 -42.46 -9.26 25.84
C GLY A 843 -41.40 -10.07 25.09
N ALA A 844 -40.37 -9.42 24.52
CA ALA A 844 -39.23 -10.15 23.98
C ALA A 844 -38.54 -10.98 25.08
N ASP A 845 -38.14 -12.21 24.73
CA ASP A 845 -37.43 -13.12 25.62
C ASP A 845 -35.91 -12.97 25.43
N MET A 846 -35.25 -12.55 26.50
CA MET A 846 -33.80 -12.35 26.53
C MET A 846 -33.01 -13.65 26.69
N ASN A 847 -33.68 -14.76 27.02
CA ASN A 847 -33.07 -16.07 27.27
C ASN A 847 -33.04 -16.96 26.02
N LEU A 848 -33.69 -16.55 24.93
CA LEU A 848 -33.57 -17.26 23.66
C LEU A 848 -32.12 -17.22 23.18
N VAL A 849 -31.74 -18.29 22.48
CA VAL A 849 -30.36 -18.53 22.07
C VAL A 849 -30.25 -18.65 20.56
N ALA A 850 -29.22 -18.01 20.01
CA ALA A 850 -28.75 -18.24 18.65
C ALA A 850 -27.70 -19.36 18.63
N CYS A 851 -27.69 -20.17 17.58
CA CYS A 851 -26.73 -21.24 17.34
C CYS A 851 -25.92 -20.95 16.08
N ASP A 852 -24.59 -21.12 16.13
CA ASP A 852 -23.73 -21.01 14.94
C ASP A 852 -23.79 -22.31 14.10
N PRO A 853 -24.40 -22.29 12.89
CA PRO A 853 -24.53 -23.50 12.07
C PRO A 853 -23.22 -23.96 11.43
N SER A 854 -22.12 -23.19 11.53
CA SER A 854 -20.80 -23.57 10.99
C SER A 854 -20.05 -24.60 11.85
N ARG A 855 -20.55 -24.89 13.07
CA ARG A 855 -19.94 -25.85 13.99
C ARG A 855 -20.57 -27.25 13.86
N SER A 856 -19.83 -28.15 13.22
CA SER A 856 -20.14 -29.59 13.11
C SER A 856 -19.55 -30.43 14.28
N SER A 857 -19.20 -29.79 15.40
CA SER A 857 -18.88 -30.47 16.65
C SER A 857 -20.13 -30.47 17.53
N GLY A 858 -20.58 -31.63 17.99
CA GLY A 858 -21.86 -31.84 18.70
C GLY A 858 -22.07 -31.14 20.06
N GLU A 859 -21.42 -30.00 20.32
CA GLU A 859 -21.77 -29.05 21.38
C GLU A 859 -22.25 -27.76 20.71
N LYS A 860 -23.55 -27.47 20.79
CA LYS A 860 -24.15 -26.23 20.31
C LYS A 860 -23.74 -25.11 21.27
N ASP A 861 -22.81 -24.24 20.87
CA ASP A 861 -22.52 -23.00 21.61
C ASP A 861 -23.72 -22.06 21.44
N GLU A 862 -24.67 -22.14 22.36
CA GLU A 862 -25.87 -21.31 22.44
C GLU A 862 -25.52 -19.90 22.96
N GLN A 863 -25.86 -18.85 22.21
CA GLN A 863 -25.54 -17.46 22.55
C GLN A 863 -26.78 -16.61 22.78
N THR A 864 -26.81 -15.85 23.88
CA THR A 864 -27.93 -14.94 24.21
C THR A 864 -27.68 -13.50 23.72
N CYS A 865 -28.74 -12.71 23.61
CA CYS A 865 -28.65 -11.30 23.21
C CYS A 865 -27.78 -10.44 24.17
N LEU A 866 -27.71 -10.83 25.46
CA LEU A 866 -26.82 -10.21 26.44
C LEU A 866 -25.35 -10.41 26.09
N MET A 867 -24.99 -11.60 25.62
CA MET A 867 -23.63 -11.91 25.18
C MET A 867 -23.26 -11.05 23.97
N TRP A 868 -24.16 -10.91 22.99
CA TRP A 868 -23.92 -10.06 21.81
C TRP A 868 -23.78 -8.58 22.16
N ALA A 869 -24.64 -8.03 23.04
CA ALA A 869 -24.52 -6.66 23.52
C ALA A 869 -23.19 -6.43 24.27
N TYR A 870 -22.77 -7.41 25.07
CA TYR A 870 -21.53 -7.36 25.84
C TYR A 870 -20.29 -7.45 24.95
N GLU A 871 -20.28 -8.35 23.95
CA GLU A 871 -19.20 -8.49 22.98
C GLU A 871 -19.02 -7.24 22.11
N LYS A 872 -20.12 -6.54 21.78
CA LYS A 872 -20.07 -5.29 21.01
C LYS A 872 -19.81 -4.04 21.84
N GLY A 873 -19.66 -4.18 23.17
CA GLY A 873 -19.29 -3.07 24.05
C GLY A 873 -20.42 -2.09 24.34
N HIS A 874 -21.67 -2.50 24.16
CA HIS A 874 -22.86 -1.67 24.41
C HIS A 874 -23.25 -1.69 25.88
N ASP A 875 -22.41 -1.09 26.74
CA ASP A 875 -22.55 -1.15 28.21
C ASP A 875 -23.92 -0.70 28.73
N ALA A 876 -24.53 0.30 28.09
CA ALA A 876 -25.85 0.78 28.46
C ALA A 876 -26.93 -0.30 28.21
N ILE A 877 -26.80 -1.05 27.11
CA ILE A 877 -27.69 -2.17 26.78
C ILE A 877 -27.44 -3.36 27.71
N VAL A 878 -26.17 -3.66 28.01
CA VAL A 878 -25.80 -4.70 28.99
C VAL A 878 -26.37 -4.37 30.36
N THR A 879 -26.27 -3.12 30.78
CA THR A 879 -26.82 -2.65 32.06
C THR A 879 -28.34 -2.75 32.06
N LEU A 880 -28.98 -2.33 30.96
CA LEU A 880 -30.42 -2.47 30.77
C LEU A 880 -30.84 -3.93 30.90
N LEU A 881 -30.27 -4.85 30.10
CA LEU A 881 -30.61 -6.27 30.12
C LEU A 881 -30.39 -6.93 31.49
N LYS A 882 -29.34 -6.55 32.23
CA LYS A 882 -29.06 -7.09 33.57
C LYS A 882 -30.05 -6.65 34.64
N HIS A 883 -30.64 -5.46 34.51
CA HIS A 883 -31.49 -4.85 35.53
C HIS A 883 -32.94 -4.68 35.08
N TYR A 884 -33.28 -5.17 33.88
CA TYR A 884 -34.63 -5.06 33.34
C TYR A 884 -35.60 -5.89 34.16
N LYS A 885 -36.70 -5.27 34.59
CA LYS A 885 -37.83 -5.92 35.27
C LYS A 885 -39.07 -5.75 34.41
N ARG A 886 -39.77 -6.85 34.11
CA ARG A 886 -41.02 -6.78 33.34
C ARG A 886 -42.09 -6.01 34.15
N PRO A 887 -42.77 -5.02 33.54
CA PRO A 887 -43.75 -4.18 34.25
C PRO A 887 -45.00 -4.89 34.78
N LEU A 888 -45.25 -6.16 34.42
CA LEU A 888 -46.52 -6.87 34.69
C LEU A 888 -46.38 -8.11 35.60
N ASP A 889 -45.19 -8.43 36.10
CA ASP A 889 -44.99 -9.52 37.06
C ASP A 889 -44.94 -8.95 38.50
N ASP A 890 -46.05 -9.04 39.23
CA ASP A 890 -46.14 -8.76 40.68
C ASP A 890 -45.51 -9.89 41.54
N SER A 891 -44.67 -10.74 40.93
CA SER A 891 -43.86 -11.73 41.61
C SER A 891 -42.44 -11.15 41.79
N PRO A 892 -41.85 -11.17 43.00
CA PRO A 892 -40.45 -10.83 43.16
C PRO A 892 -39.63 -11.91 42.45
N CYS A 893 -39.23 -11.66 41.20
CA CYS A 893 -38.18 -12.43 40.54
C CYS A 893 -36.84 -12.12 41.21
N ASN A 894 -36.68 -12.62 42.43
CA ASN A 894 -35.40 -12.83 43.05
C ASN A 894 -34.85 -14.15 42.54
N GLU A 895 -33.62 -14.07 42.03
CA GLU A 895 -32.74 -15.17 41.67
C GLU A 895 -33.07 -15.90 40.37
N TYR A 896 -32.07 -15.89 39.47
CA TYR A 896 -31.92 -16.70 38.27
C TYR A 896 -32.26 -18.19 38.49
N SER A 897 -33.55 -18.54 38.52
CA SER A 897 -34.03 -19.89 38.75
C SER A 897 -35.00 -20.33 37.65
N GLN A 898 -34.41 -20.92 36.61
CA GLN A 898 -34.90 -21.96 35.69
C GLN A 898 -36.06 -21.66 34.71
N PRO A 899 -35.92 -22.18 33.47
CA PRO A 899 -36.62 -23.43 33.17
C PRO A 899 -35.68 -24.52 32.63
N GLY A 900 -35.80 -25.73 33.18
CA GLY A 900 -35.41 -26.96 32.51
C GLY A 900 -34.04 -27.56 32.83
N GLY A 901 -33.83 -28.00 34.07
CA GLY A 901 -33.37 -29.38 34.32
C GLY A 901 -31.97 -29.80 33.83
N ASP A 902 -30.93 -28.98 34.02
CA ASP A 902 -29.68 -29.44 34.64
C ASP A 902 -28.82 -28.22 34.96
N GLY A 903 -28.38 -28.11 36.21
CA GLY A 903 -27.83 -26.89 36.80
C GLY A 903 -26.50 -26.42 36.21
N SER A 904 -26.54 -25.68 35.10
CA SER A 904 -25.41 -24.88 34.62
C SER A 904 -25.75 -23.38 34.69
N TYR A 905 -24.95 -22.67 35.47
CA TYR A 905 -24.91 -21.21 35.51
C TYR A 905 -24.64 -20.71 34.08
N VAL A 906 -25.48 -19.82 33.52
CA VAL A 906 -25.07 -19.08 32.31
C VAL A 906 -23.99 -18.10 32.74
N SER A 907 -22.75 -18.58 32.71
CA SER A 907 -21.57 -17.77 32.97
C SER A 907 -21.55 -16.61 31.98
N VAL A 908 -21.72 -15.38 32.48
CA VAL A 908 -21.32 -14.19 31.74
C VAL A 908 -19.85 -14.42 31.36
N PRO A 909 -19.44 -14.16 30.10
CA PRO A 909 -18.06 -14.38 29.69
C PRO A 909 -17.12 -13.71 30.70
N SER A 910 -16.06 -14.44 31.07
CA SER A 910 -15.06 -14.03 32.07
C SER A 910 -14.54 -12.60 31.82
N PRO A 911 -13.81 -11.96 32.75
CA PRO A 911 -13.25 -10.61 32.56
C PRO A 911 -12.46 -10.39 31.24
N LEU A 912 -12.08 -11.47 30.55
CA LEU A 912 -11.57 -11.47 29.18
C LEU A 912 -12.57 -10.92 28.14
N GLY A 913 -13.88 -11.04 28.35
CA GLY A 913 -14.91 -10.40 27.51
C GLY A 913 -14.95 -8.88 27.67
N LYS A 914 -14.60 -8.37 28.86
CA LYS A 914 -14.34 -6.94 29.12
C LYS A 914 -13.12 -6.44 28.33
N ILE A 915 -12.15 -7.32 28.06
CA ILE A 915 -10.95 -7.02 27.27
C ILE A 915 -11.23 -7.18 25.76
N LYS A 916 -12.17 -8.04 25.36
CA LYS A 916 -12.60 -8.20 23.96
C LYS A 916 -13.49 -7.06 23.44
N SER A 917 -14.24 -6.37 24.31
CA SER A 917 -15.10 -5.22 23.93
C SER A 917 -14.54 -3.84 24.27
N MET A 918 -13.36 -3.78 24.89
CA MET A 918 -12.65 -2.53 25.14
C MET A 918 -11.92 -2.10 23.86
N THR A 919 -12.45 -1.10 23.17
CA THR A 919 -11.70 -0.48 22.07
C THR A 919 -10.45 0.18 22.64
N LYS A 920 -9.36 0.23 21.86
CA LYS A 920 -8.09 0.85 22.27
C LYS A 920 -8.33 2.28 22.78
N GLU A 921 -9.21 3.01 22.12
CA GLU A 921 -9.59 4.39 22.46
C GLU A 921 -10.25 4.49 23.85
N LYS A 922 -11.11 3.53 24.20
CA LYS A 922 -11.74 3.46 25.52
C LYS A 922 -10.74 3.07 26.61
N ALA A 923 -9.79 2.18 26.29
CA ALA A 923 -8.67 1.84 27.19
C ALA A 923 -7.77 3.06 27.45
N ASP A 924 -7.42 3.80 26.40
CA ASP A 924 -6.53 4.96 26.46
C ASP A 924 -7.15 6.11 27.25
N VAL A 925 -8.44 6.40 27.06
CA VAL A 925 -9.18 7.40 27.85
C VAL A 925 -9.30 7.00 29.32
N LEU A 926 -9.58 5.73 29.62
CA LEU A 926 -9.65 5.24 31.00
C LEU A 926 -8.29 5.25 31.69
N SER A 927 -7.22 4.90 30.96
CA SER A 927 -5.84 4.98 31.43
C SER A 927 -5.42 6.43 31.69
N LEU A 928 -5.80 7.35 30.81
CA LEU A 928 -5.59 8.79 30.99
C LEU A 928 -6.33 9.31 32.21
N ARG A 929 -7.61 8.96 32.38
CA ARG A 929 -8.41 9.34 33.55
C ARG A 929 -7.80 8.81 34.86
N ALA A 930 -7.24 7.61 34.84
CA ALA A 930 -6.58 7.03 36.01
C ALA A 930 -5.21 7.66 36.32
N SER A 931 -4.48 8.14 35.31
CA SER A 931 -3.12 8.68 35.46
C SER A 931 -3.06 10.20 35.61
N LEU A 932 -4.10 10.93 35.20
CA LEU A 932 -4.18 12.37 35.34
C LEU A 932 -4.35 12.75 36.83
N PRO A 933 -3.56 13.69 37.37
CA PRO A 933 -3.77 14.16 38.74
C PRO A 933 -5.19 14.74 38.96
N SER A 934 -5.76 14.53 40.14
CA SER A 934 -7.14 14.92 40.45
C SER A 934 -7.39 16.43 40.32
N ASN A 935 -6.38 17.27 40.50
CA ASN A 935 -6.48 18.73 40.35
C ASN A 935 -6.75 19.17 38.89
N PHE A 936 -6.40 18.35 37.90
CA PHE A 936 -6.61 18.62 36.46
C PHE A 936 -7.92 18.02 35.92
N HIS A 937 -8.70 17.32 36.74
CA HIS A 937 -10.02 16.83 36.37
C HIS A 937 -11.03 17.97 36.44
N LEU A 938 -11.69 18.25 35.31
CA LEU A 938 -12.73 19.26 35.18
C LEU A 938 -14.00 18.63 34.62
N GLN A 939 -15.16 19.01 35.16
CA GLN A 939 -16.44 18.70 34.55
C GLN A 939 -16.86 19.80 33.57
N LEU A 940 -17.61 19.44 32.52
CA LEU A 940 -18.06 20.43 31.54
C LEU A 940 -18.94 21.53 32.19
N SER A 941 -19.65 21.20 33.27
CA SER A 941 -20.43 22.15 34.06
C SER A 941 -19.59 23.21 34.78
N GLU A 942 -18.28 23.01 34.94
CA GLU A 942 -17.35 23.98 35.52
C GLU A 942 -16.87 25.02 34.49
N LEU A 943 -17.24 24.87 33.20
CA LEU A 943 -16.77 25.71 32.10
C LEU A 943 -17.86 26.65 31.59
N GLU A 944 -17.58 27.95 31.60
CA GLU A 944 -18.37 28.97 30.90
C GLU A 944 -17.76 29.27 29.54
N PHE A 945 -18.55 29.19 28.47
CA PHE A 945 -18.11 29.52 27.10
C PHE A 945 -18.55 30.95 26.74
N ASN A 946 -17.62 31.80 26.30
CA ASN A 946 -17.92 33.18 25.92
C ASN A 946 -17.92 33.38 24.40
N GLU A 947 -16.74 33.35 23.78
CA GLU A 947 -16.56 33.66 22.35
C GLU A 947 -15.59 32.70 21.68
N ILE A 948 -15.70 32.54 20.36
CA ILE A 948 -14.78 31.70 19.58
C ILE A 948 -13.55 32.56 19.24
N ILE A 949 -12.38 32.11 19.68
CA ILE A 949 -11.10 32.81 19.47
C ILE A 949 -10.20 32.12 18.43
N GLY A 950 -10.56 30.92 17.99
CA GLY A 950 -9.81 30.21 16.96
C GLY A 950 -10.52 28.95 16.47
N SER A 951 -10.08 28.45 15.33
CA SER A 951 -10.50 27.18 14.76
C SER A 951 -9.28 26.42 14.27
N GLY A 952 -8.99 25.28 14.89
CA GLY A 952 -7.96 24.35 14.42
C GLY A 952 -8.59 23.17 13.66
N SER A 953 -7.75 22.30 13.13
CA SER A 953 -8.14 21.11 12.35
C SER A 953 -9.10 20.16 13.09
N PHE A 954 -9.17 20.23 14.42
CA PHE A 954 -9.86 19.25 15.27
C PHE A 954 -10.95 19.86 16.17
N GLY A 955 -11.18 21.17 16.10
CA GLY A 955 -12.07 21.82 17.05
C GLY A 955 -12.11 23.34 16.99
N LYS A 956 -13.14 23.91 17.61
CA LYS A 956 -13.20 25.35 17.90
C LYS A 956 -12.57 25.62 19.26
N VAL A 957 -11.76 26.68 19.34
CA VAL A 957 -11.20 27.19 20.59
C VAL A 957 -12.05 28.34 21.07
N TYR A 958 -12.52 28.24 22.31
CA TYR A 958 -13.37 29.24 22.94
C TYR A 958 -12.57 29.97 24.02
N ARG A 959 -12.74 31.28 24.12
CA ARG A 959 -12.44 31.98 25.36
C ARG A 959 -13.57 31.70 26.34
N GLY A 960 -13.21 31.41 27.57
CA GLY A 960 -14.16 31.02 28.60
C GLY A 960 -13.69 31.36 30.01
N ARG A 961 -14.47 30.92 31.00
CA ARG A 961 -14.11 31.00 32.41
C ARG A 961 -14.16 29.61 33.04
N CYS A 962 -13.13 29.28 33.83
CA CYS A 962 -13.06 28.07 34.64
C CYS A 962 -12.56 28.45 36.03
N ARG A 963 -13.29 28.10 37.09
CA ARG A 963 -12.94 28.40 38.50
C ARG A 963 -12.49 29.86 38.74
N ASN A 964 -13.25 30.83 38.19
CA ASN A 964 -12.96 32.29 38.22
C ASN A 964 -11.70 32.77 37.46
N LYS A 965 -11.04 31.92 36.68
CA LYS A 965 -9.95 32.31 35.77
C LYS A 965 -10.42 32.39 34.32
N ILE A 966 -9.84 33.30 33.55
CA ILE A 966 -10.07 33.38 32.10
C ILE A 966 -9.18 32.33 31.42
N VAL A 967 -9.78 31.47 30.61
CA VAL A 967 -9.12 30.30 30.01
C VAL A 967 -9.44 30.17 28.53
N ALA A 968 -8.61 29.42 27.81
CA ALA A 968 -8.89 28.95 26.46
C ALA A 968 -9.37 27.49 26.53
N ILE A 969 -10.50 27.20 25.89
CA ILE A 969 -11.17 25.90 25.91
C ILE A 969 -11.20 25.35 24.49
N LYS A 970 -10.39 24.31 24.22
CA LYS A 970 -10.35 23.60 22.94
C LYS A 970 -11.35 22.43 22.99
N ARG A 971 -12.47 22.52 22.27
CA ARG A 971 -13.46 21.45 22.17
C ARG A 971 -13.17 20.52 20.99
N TYR A 972 -13.17 19.22 21.25
CA TYR A 972 -13.05 18.19 20.21
C TYR A 972 -14.45 17.85 19.64
N ARG A 973 -14.59 17.72 18.30
CA ARG A 973 -15.90 17.50 17.64
C ARG A 973 -16.33 16.03 17.65
N THR A 974 -17.65 15.82 17.75
CA THR A 974 -18.37 14.55 17.87
C THR A 974 -18.69 13.79 16.58
N ASN A 975 -18.44 14.35 15.40
CA ASN A 975 -19.02 13.78 14.17
C ASN A 975 -18.33 12.51 13.64
N THR A 976 -17.22 12.10 14.24
CA THR A 976 -16.53 10.86 13.85
C THR A 976 -15.82 10.27 15.06
N TYR A 977 -16.56 9.58 15.90
CA TYR A 977 -15.98 8.58 16.84
C TYR A 977 -15.44 7.34 16.08
N CYS A 978 -14.95 7.54 14.84
CA CYS A 978 -14.50 6.52 13.89
C CYS A 978 -13.15 6.86 13.22
N SER A 979 -12.60 8.06 13.39
CA SER A 979 -11.21 8.36 13.03
C SER A 979 -10.30 8.04 14.23
N LYS A 980 -9.59 6.91 14.18
CA LYS A 980 -8.61 6.47 15.20
C LYS A 980 -7.59 7.55 15.61
N SER A 981 -7.39 8.59 14.78
CA SER A 981 -6.44 9.67 15.01
C SER A 981 -6.84 10.64 16.12
N ASP A 982 -8.14 10.91 16.32
CA ASP A 982 -8.56 12.13 17.06
C ASP A 982 -8.53 11.93 18.58
N THR A 983 -8.97 10.75 19.05
CA THR A 983 -8.84 10.36 20.47
C THR A 983 -7.38 10.16 20.87
N ASP A 984 -6.57 9.58 19.98
CA ASP A 984 -5.12 9.40 20.21
C ASP A 984 -4.41 10.75 20.36
N MET A 985 -4.76 11.75 19.55
CA MET A 985 -4.21 13.12 19.66
C MET A 985 -4.69 13.84 20.92
N PHE A 986 -5.99 13.74 21.27
CA PHE A 986 -6.52 14.28 22.51
C PHE A 986 -5.80 13.71 23.74
N CYS A 987 -5.70 12.38 23.83
CA CYS A 987 -5.03 11.71 24.94
C CYS A 987 -3.54 12.07 25.02
N ARG A 988 -2.88 12.24 23.88
CA ARG A 988 -1.47 12.65 23.81
C ARG A 988 -1.26 14.09 24.25
N GLU A 989 -2.07 15.02 23.76
CA GLU A 989 -1.99 16.45 24.10
C GLU A 989 -2.18 16.65 25.61
N VAL A 990 -3.20 16.02 26.21
CA VAL A 990 -3.43 16.06 27.67
C VAL A 990 -2.28 15.43 28.45
N SER A 991 -1.75 14.29 27.99
CA SER A 991 -0.65 13.58 28.65
C SER A 991 0.67 14.35 28.64
N ILE A 992 0.90 15.16 27.61
CA ILE A 992 2.08 16.03 27.48
C ILE A 992 1.88 17.27 28.36
N LEU A 993 0.78 18.01 28.12
CA LEU A 993 0.49 19.28 28.77
C LEU A 993 0.47 19.18 30.31
N CYS A 994 -0.01 18.07 30.87
CA CYS A 994 -0.07 17.89 32.33
C CYS A 994 1.31 17.80 33.00
N ARG A 995 2.40 17.70 32.23
CA ARG A 995 3.78 17.58 32.72
C ARG A 995 4.63 18.81 32.44
N LEU A 996 4.10 19.78 31.70
CA LEU A 996 4.84 20.98 31.30
C LEU A 996 4.61 22.10 32.30
N ASN A 997 5.70 22.78 32.66
CA ASN A 997 5.68 23.95 33.51
C ASN A 997 6.87 24.86 33.17
N HIS A 998 6.66 25.81 32.26
CA HIS A 998 7.68 26.77 31.83
C HIS A 998 7.02 28.06 31.32
N PRO A 999 7.56 29.26 31.60
CA PRO A 999 6.94 30.54 31.22
C PRO A 999 6.74 30.71 29.70
N CYS A 1000 7.62 30.12 28.87
CA CYS A 1000 7.54 30.18 27.41
C CYS A 1000 6.72 29.04 26.76
N VAL A 1001 6.01 28.23 27.55
CA VAL A 1001 5.16 27.13 27.09
C VAL A 1001 3.75 27.31 27.65
N ILE A 1002 2.71 27.02 26.87
CA ILE A 1002 1.32 27.22 27.29
C ILE A 1002 1.00 26.43 28.57
N GLN A 1003 0.41 27.11 29.56
CA GLN A 1003 0.03 26.48 30.82
C GLN A 1003 -1.26 25.67 30.69
N PHE A 1004 -1.26 24.44 31.25
CA PHE A 1004 -2.41 23.54 31.30
C PHE A 1004 -3.21 23.72 32.58
N GLU A 1005 -4.52 23.90 32.47
CA GLU A 1005 -5.44 24.10 33.61
C GLU A 1005 -6.31 22.85 33.88
N GLY A 1006 -6.60 22.02 32.87
CA GLY A 1006 -7.28 20.73 33.07
C GLY A 1006 -7.98 20.19 31.83
N ALA A 1007 -8.65 19.04 31.97
CA ALA A 1007 -9.39 18.40 30.88
C ALA A 1007 -10.72 17.77 31.34
N CYS A 1008 -11.71 17.78 30.45
CA CYS A 1008 -12.98 17.07 30.61
C CYS A 1008 -12.89 15.69 29.96
N LEU A 1009 -12.98 14.64 30.78
CA LEU A 1009 -12.72 13.25 30.36
C LEU A 1009 -13.94 12.33 30.48
N ASP A 1010 -15.06 12.78 31.04
CA ASP A 1010 -16.17 11.90 31.43
C ASP A 1010 -17.02 11.43 30.26
N ASP A 1011 -17.27 12.31 29.29
CA ASP A 1011 -18.09 12.05 28.11
C ASP A 1011 -17.26 12.24 26.83
N PRO A 1012 -17.05 11.18 26.03
CA PRO A 1012 -16.30 11.27 24.78
C PRO A 1012 -16.93 12.15 23.70
N SER A 1013 -18.22 12.44 23.84
CA SER A 1013 -18.92 13.40 22.99
C SER A 1013 -18.69 14.86 23.41
N GLN A 1014 -17.98 15.08 24.52
CA GLN A 1014 -17.79 16.39 25.16
C GLN A 1014 -16.35 16.65 25.63
N PHE A 1015 -15.36 15.96 25.06
CA PHE A 1015 -13.96 16.19 25.41
C PHE A 1015 -13.52 17.64 25.18
N ALA A 1016 -12.83 18.17 26.18
CA ALA A 1016 -12.31 19.53 26.19
C ALA A 1016 -10.95 19.60 26.89
N ILE A 1017 -10.03 20.37 26.30
CA ILE A 1017 -8.74 20.72 26.89
C ILE A 1017 -8.81 22.19 27.31
N VAL A 1018 -8.41 22.49 28.54
CA VAL A 1018 -8.44 23.83 29.12
C VAL A 1018 -7.01 24.30 29.40
N THR A 1019 -6.61 25.39 28.77
CA THR A 1019 -5.30 26.04 28.96
C THR A 1019 -5.47 27.48 29.38
N GLN A 1020 -4.37 28.14 29.78
CA GLN A 1020 -4.39 29.58 30.00
C GLN A 1020 -4.82 30.33 28.72
N TYR A 1021 -5.48 31.48 28.91
CA TYR A 1021 -5.79 32.39 27.82
C TYR A 1021 -4.64 33.40 27.63
N VAL A 1022 -4.20 33.57 26.37
CA VAL A 1022 -3.12 34.50 25.99
C VAL A 1022 -3.74 35.60 25.12
N SER A 1023 -3.73 36.86 25.60
CA SER A 1023 -4.58 37.92 25.07
C SER A 1023 -4.11 38.58 23.77
N GLY A 1024 -2.82 38.51 23.44
CA GLY A 1024 -2.25 39.13 22.23
C GLY A 1024 -2.42 38.32 20.94
N GLY A 1025 -3.03 37.12 21.00
CA GLY A 1025 -3.33 36.30 19.83
C GLY A 1025 -2.10 35.58 19.23
N SER A 1026 -2.26 35.01 18.03
CA SER A 1026 -1.18 34.28 17.35
C SER A 1026 -0.21 35.21 16.61
N LEU A 1027 1.05 34.81 16.48
CA LEU A 1027 2.04 35.53 15.67
C LEU A 1027 1.58 35.66 14.20
N PHE A 1028 0.87 34.67 13.68
CA PHE A 1028 0.24 34.74 12.35
C PHE A 1028 -0.76 35.90 12.26
N SER A 1029 -1.68 36.02 13.22
CA SER A 1029 -2.66 37.10 13.26
C SER A 1029 -1.98 38.47 13.31
N LEU A 1030 -0.90 38.61 14.08
CA LEU A 1030 -0.15 39.86 14.18
C LEU A 1030 0.53 40.25 12.85
N LEU A 1031 1.19 39.29 12.18
CA LEU A 1031 1.98 39.53 10.97
C LEU A 1031 1.13 39.61 9.69
N HIS A 1032 0.11 38.76 9.56
CA HIS A 1032 -0.61 38.58 8.29
C HIS A 1032 -2.02 39.20 8.31
N GLU A 1033 -2.76 39.08 9.41
CA GLU A 1033 -4.11 39.65 9.51
C GLU A 1033 -4.05 41.14 9.87
N GLN A 1034 -3.27 41.50 10.89
CA GLN A 1034 -3.10 42.88 11.35
C GLN A 1034 -1.98 43.62 10.59
N LYS A 1035 -1.14 42.91 9.83
CA LYS A 1035 -0.01 43.46 9.06
C LYS A 1035 0.92 44.38 9.87
N ARG A 1036 1.08 44.10 11.16
CA ARG A 1036 1.92 44.92 12.05
C ARG A 1036 3.39 44.71 11.74
N ILE A 1037 4.13 45.81 11.63
CA ILE A 1037 5.59 45.78 11.48
C ILE A 1037 6.19 45.62 12.88
N ILE A 1038 6.77 44.45 13.14
CA ILE A 1038 7.50 44.18 14.38
C ILE A 1038 8.92 44.71 14.25
N ASP A 1039 9.35 45.53 15.20
CA ASP A 1039 10.72 46.05 15.26
C ASP A 1039 11.74 44.95 15.58
N LEU A 1040 13.03 45.25 15.41
CA LEU A 1040 14.08 44.24 15.59
C LEU A 1040 14.18 43.74 17.03
N GLN A 1041 13.95 44.63 18.01
CA GLN A 1041 13.99 44.28 19.44
C GLN A 1041 12.89 43.28 19.79
N SER A 1042 11.63 43.55 19.41
CA SER A 1042 10.53 42.62 19.69
C SER A 1042 10.67 41.31 18.91
N LYS A 1043 11.22 41.32 17.68
CA LYS A 1043 11.55 40.10 16.94
C LYS A 1043 12.56 39.21 17.67
N LEU A 1044 13.57 39.82 18.29
CA LEU A 1044 14.58 39.09 19.06
C LEU A 1044 13.98 38.54 20.35
N ILE A 1045 13.14 39.30 21.05
CA ILE A 1045 12.43 38.83 22.26
C ILE A 1045 11.56 37.60 21.95
N ILE A 1046 10.74 37.67 20.90
CA ILE A 1046 9.90 36.53 20.46
C ILE A 1046 10.77 35.31 20.11
N ALA A 1047 11.88 35.51 19.40
CA ALA A 1047 12.78 34.42 19.03
C ALA A 1047 13.48 33.79 20.25
N ILE A 1048 13.87 34.59 21.24
CA ILE A 1048 14.47 34.13 22.50
C ILE A 1048 13.46 33.30 23.29
N ASP A 1049 12.22 33.78 23.43
CA ASP A 1049 11.18 33.08 24.19
C ASP A 1049 10.83 31.73 23.55
N VAL A 1050 10.69 31.68 22.22
CA VAL A 1050 10.47 30.41 21.50
C VAL A 1050 11.67 29.47 21.67
N ALA A 1051 12.90 29.98 21.57
CA ALA A 1051 14.10 29.17 21.76
C ALA A 1051 14.21 28.61 23.19
N LYS A 1052 13.89 29.41 24.22
CA LYS A 1052 13.81 28.96 25.62
C LYS A 1052 12.72 27.91 25.83
N GLY A 1053 11.56 28.07 25.19
CA GLY A 1053 10.49 27.07 25.20
C GLY A 1053 10.94 25.73 24.59
N MET A 1054 11.63 25.77 23.45
CA MET A 1054 12.16 24.57 22.80
C MET A 1054 13.32 23.93 23.58
N GLU A 1055 14.20 24.74 24.18
CA GLU A 1055 15.25 24.28 25.10
C GLU A 1055 14.65 23.51 26.28
N TYR A 1056 13.64 24.08 26.94
CA TYR A 1056 12.94 23.44 28.04
C TYR A 1056 12.36 22.08 27.61
N LEU A 1057 11.63 22.04 26.49
CA LEU A 1057 11.01 20.80 26.00
C LEU A 1057 12.06 19.72 25.68
N HIS A 1058 13.20 20.10 25.12
CA HIS A 1058 14.27 19.17 24.76
C HIS A 1058 15.11 18.71 25.97
N ASN A 1059 15.12 19.47 27.07
CA ASN A 1059 15.88 19.16 28.29
C ASN A 1059 15.05 18.45 29.37
N LEU A 1060 13.78 18.13 29.13
CA LEU A 1060 12.98 17.30 30.03
C LEU A 1060 13.59 15.89 30.16
N THR A 1061 13.35 15.23 31.31
CA THR A 1061 13.79 13.83 31.56
C THR A 1061 13.36 12.85 30.48
N ARG A 1062 12.26 13.16 29.77
CA ARG A 1062 11.92 12.63 28.46
C ARG A 1062 11.75 13.83 27.51
N PRO A 1063 12.70 14.07 26.59
CA PRO A 1063 12.63 15.22 25.69
C PRO A 1063 11.35 15.18 24.84
N ILE A 1064 10.77 16.33 24.53
CA ILE A 1064 9.53 16.46 23.74
C ILE A 1064 9.83 17.26 22.48
N ILE A 1065 9.57 16.67 21.31
CA ILE A 1065 9.66 17.34 20.01
C ILE A 1065 8.26 17.83 19.63
N HIS A 1066 8.13 19.14 19.37
CA HIS A 1066 6.84 19.78 19.06
C HIS A 1066 6.25 19.34 17.71
N ARG A 1067 7.09 19.18 16.67
CA ARG A 1067 6.78 18.69 15.30
C ARG A 1067 5.85 19.56 14.43
N ASP A 1068 5.16 20.56 14.99
CA ASP A 1068 4.31 21.49 14.23
C ASP A 1068 4.58 22.95 14.63
N LEU A 1069 5.86 23.32 14.75
CA LEU A 1069 6.23 24.69 15.15
C LEU A 1069 6.05 25.63 13.95
N ASN A 1070 4.97 26.42 13.97
CA ASN A 1070 4.63 27.41 12.94
C ASN A 1070 4.06 28.69 13.59
N SER A 1071 3.82 29.75 12.80
CA SER A 1071 3.38 31.05 13.33
C SER A 1071 1.95 31.07 13.90
N HIS A 1072 1.12 30.06 13.64
CA HIS A 1072 -0.19 29.91 14.30
C HIS A 1072 -0.07 29.35 15.72
N ASN A 1073 0.97 28.55 15.97
CA ASN A 1073 1.22 27.86 17.24
C ASN A 1073 2.10 28.65 18.22
N ILE A 1074 2.46 29.89 17.86
CA ILE A 1074 3.17 30.85 18.73
C ILE A 1074 2.17 31.92 19.15
N LEU A 1075 1.85 31.98 20.45
CA LEU A 1075 0.93 32.97 21.02
C LEU A 1075 1.69 34.09 21.73
N LEU A 1076 1.17 35.31 21.66
CA LEU A 1076 1.83 36.51 22.20
C LEU A 1076 1.02 37.12 23.34
N TYR A 1077 1.70 37.53 24.41
CA TYR A 1077 1.12 38.41 25.42
C TYR A 1077 1.12 39.87 24.94
N GLU A 1078 0.36 40.72 25.64
CA GLU A 1078 0.28 42.15 25.34
C GLU A 1078 1.62 42.90 25.54
N ASP A 1079 2.51 42.35 26.36
CA ASP A 1079 3.86 42.88 26.61
C ASP A 1079 4.90 42.46 25.57
N GLY A 1080 4.51 41.63 24.58
CA GLY A 1080 5.37 41.19 23.48
C GLY A 1080 6.10 39.87 23.69
N HIS A 1081 5.93 39.24 24.87
CA HIS A 1081 6.49 37.91 25.14
C HIS A 1081 5.71 36.79 24.45
N ALA A 1082 6.42 35.70 24.09
CA ALA A 1082 5.85 34.60 23.32
C ALA A 1082 5.76 33.28 24.12
N VAL A 1083 4.73 32.48 23.82
CA VAL A 1083 4.59 31.12 24.33
C VAL A 1083 4.31 30.13 23.20
N VAL A 1084 4.88 28.93 23.33
CA VAL A 1084 4.64 27.81 22.41
C VAL A 1084 3.37 27.07 22.81
N ALA A 1085 2.46 26.88 21.85
CA ALA A 1085 1.16 26.25 22.03
C ALA A 1085 0.92 25.11 21.02
N ASP A 1086 -0.22 24.42 21.15
CA ASP A 1086 -0.70 23.26 20.37
C ASP A 1086 0.26 22.06 20.30
N PHE A 1087 -0.01 21.05 21.12
CA PHE A 1087 0.84 19.85 21.26
C PHE A 1087 0.18 18.59 20.66
N GLY A 1088 -0.85 18.74 19.83
CA GLY A 1088 -1.55 17.60 19.22
C GLY A 1088 -0.66 16.69 18.36
N ALA A 1089 0.38 17.25 17.73
CA ALA A 1089 1.36 16.53 16.91
C ALA A 1089 2.68 16.19 17.65
N ALA A 1090 2.84 16.66 18.89
CA ALA A 1090 4.08 16.53 19.64
C ALA A 1090 4.35 15.07 20.06
N ALA A 1091 5.61 14.69 20.18
CA ALA A 1091 6.03 13.34 20.56
C ALA A 1091 7.24 13.38 21.50
N ALA A 1092 7.40 12.37 22.37
CA ALA A 1092 8.65 12.18 23.09
C ALA A 1092 9.77 11.86 22.06
N ALA A 1093 10.97 12.40 22.26
CA ALA A 1093 12.01 12.45 21.25
C ALA A 1093 12.59 11.06 20.91
N ASP A 1094 11.97 10.44 19.91
CA ASP A 1094 12.63 9.64 18.89
C ASP A 1094 11.93 9.92 17.55
N MET A 1095 12.70 10.47 16.59
CA MET A 1095 12.38 10.79 15.18
C MET A 1095 11.72 12.15 14.82
N ALA A 1096 12.48 13.01 14.12
CA ALA A 1096 12.23 13.53 12.75
C ALA A 1096 12.76 14.97 12.54
N TYR A 1097 13.50 15.20 11.44
CA TYR A 1097 13.70 16.52 10.82
C TYR A 1097 13.54 16.37 9.30
N HIS A 1098 12.73 17.22 8.68
CA HIS A 1098 12.57 17.32 7.21
C HIS A 1098 13.42 18.46 6.64
N HIS A 1099 13.99 18.27 5.46
CA HIS A 1099 14.77 19.28 4.74
C HIS A 1099 13.88 20.05 3.74
N VAL A 1100 13.57 21.31 4.05
CA VAL A 1100 13.16 22.31 3.04
C VAL A 1100 13.94 23.59 3.29
N ARG A 1101 14.47 24.19 2.22
CA ARG A 1101 15.26 25.43 2.25
C ARG A 1101 14.40 26.58 1.73
N PRO A 1102 14.16 27.66 2.49
CA PRO A 1102 13.51 28.84 1.94
C PRO A 1102 14.53 29.72 1.18
N PRO A 1103 14.07 30.53 0.21
CA PRO A 1103 14.91 31.54 -0.43
C PRO A 1103 15.21 32.66 0.58
N ILE A 1104 16.46 32.79 0.99
CA ILE A 1104 16.90 33.89 1.89
C ILE A 1104 17.16 35.13 1.03
N GLY A 1105 16.16 36.00 0.94
CA GLY A 1105 16.34 37.43 0.71
C GLY A 1105 16.18 38.17 2.03
N TYR A 1106 16.91 39.27 2.21
CA TYR A 1106 16.91 40.21 3.34
C TYR A 1106 18.05 40.06 4.39
N SER A 1107 18.48 41.22 4.88
CA SER A 1107 19.65 41.48 5.71
C SER A 1107 19.46 40.98 7.15
N ILE A 1108 19.92 39.76 7.41
CA ILE A 1108 19.98 39.16 8.75
C ILE A 1108 21.34 39.50 9.38
N PRO A 1109 21.42 39.85 10.69
CA PRO A 1109 22.70 40.02 11.38
C PRO A 1109 23.61 38.79 11.20
N LYS A 1110 24.90 39.02 10.89
CA LYS A 1110 25.87 37.95 10.58
C LYS A 1110 25.90 36.78 11.60
N PRO A 1111 25.80 37.02 12.93
CA PRO A 1111 25.78 35.92 13.91
C PRO A 1111 24.57 34.98 13.74
N ILE A 1112 23.40 35.53 13.43
CA ILE A 1112 22.16 34.76 13.23
C ILE A 1112 22.21 33.99 11.91
N SER A 1113 22.79 34.57 10.86
CA SER A 1113 23.00 33.87 9.59
C SER A 1113 23.92 32.65 9.75
N ALA A 1114 24.94 32.71 10.62
CA ALA A 1114 25.83 31.58 10.88
C ALA A 1114 25.12 30.45 11.65
N LEU A 1115 24.27 30.80 12.63
CA LEU A 1115 23.45 29.83 13.35
C LEU A 1115 22.42 29.14 12.46
N LEU A 1116 21.73 29.89 11.60
CA LEU A 1116 20.78 29.30 10.64
C LEU A 1116 21.49 28.37 9.66
N MET A 1117 22.72 28.65 9.25
CA MET A 1117 23.48 27.75 8.39
C MET A 1117 23.90 26.46 9.13
N ARG A 1118 24.25 26.54 10.42
CA ARG A 1118 24.57 25.36 11.25
C ARG A 1118 23.33 24.60 11.73
N GLY A 1119 22.19 25.26 11.90
CA GLY A 1119 20.91 24.63 12.25
C GLY A 1119 20.44 23.61 11.22
N TRP A 1120 20.90 23.75 9.97
CA TRP A 1120 20.63 22.82 8.87
C TRP A 1120 21.79 21.84 8.60
N ASN A 1121 22.74 21.69 9.55
CA ASN A 1121 23.83 20.72 9.41
C ASN A 1121 23.29 19.27 9.36
N VAL A 1122 23.91 18.44 8.52
CA VAL A 1122 23.53 17.03 8.33
C VAL A 1122 23.86 16.21 9.59
N CYS A 1123 24.95 16.54 10.29
CA CYS A 1123 25.31 15.93 11.58
C CYS A 1123 24.53 16.61 12.73
N PRO A 1124 23.69 15.87 13.49
CA PRO A 1124 22.93 16.42 14.62
C PRO A 1124 23.81 17.03 15.72
N GLU A 1125 25.01 16.48 15.93
CA GLU A 1125 25.98 16.91 16.94
C GLU A 1125 26.66 18.25 16.58
N GLU A 1126 26.62 18.63 15.30
CA GLU A 1126 27.19 19.90 14.81
C GLU A 1126 26.15 21.02 14.67
N ARG A 1127 24.87 20.70 14.91
CA ARG A 1127 23.80 21.70 15.01
C ARG A 1127 23.96 22.47 16.32
N PRO A 1128 23.62 23.76 16.33
CA PRO A 1128 23.65 24.52 17.57
C PRO A 1128 22.56 23.97 18.50
N GLU A 1129 22.95 23.69 19.75
CA GLU A 1129 21.98 23.43 20.81
C GLU A 1129 21.13 24.68 21.04
N PHE A 1130 19.90 24.51 21.55
CA PHE A 1130 19.07 25.69 21.86
C PHE A 1130 19.70 26.60 22.91
N SER A 1131 20.51 26.06 23.82
CA SER A 1131 21.35 26.82 24.75
C SER A 1131 22.30 27.79 24.04
N GLU A 1132 22.95 27.35 22.96
CA GLU A 1132 23.82 28.18 22.11
C GLU A 1132 23.00 29.21 21.32
N VAL A 1133 21.83 28.81 20.80
CA VAL A 1133 20.92 29.70 20.06
C VAL A 1133 20.40 30.82 20.95
N VAL A 1134 19.96 30.50 22.18
CA VAL A 1134 19.50 31.48 23.17
C VAL A 1134 20.61 32.46 23.51
N ALA A 1135 21.81 31.97 23.85
CA ALA A 1135 22.94 32.83 24.21
C ALA A 1135 23.31 33.83 23.10
N LYS A 1136 23.27 33.39 21.84
CA LYS A 1136 23.59 34.25 20.68
C LYS A 1136 22.48 35.24 20.33
N LEU A 1137 21.21 34.88 20.53
CA LEU A 1137 20.10 35.80 20.36
C LEU A 1137 20.10 36.87 21.46
N GLU A 1138 20.40 36.50 22.71
CA GLU A 1138 20.57 37.42 23.83
C GLU A 1138 21.77 38.37 23.59
N GLU A 1139 22.89 37.86 23.07
CA GLU A 1139 24.02 38.71 22.64
C GLU A 1139 23.60 39.73 21.56
N CYS A 1140 22.78 39.32 20.59
CA CYS A 1140 22.25 40.23 19.57
C CYS A 1140 21.30 41.27 20.16
N LEU A 1141 20.45 40.90 21.12
CA LEU A 1141 19.54 41.81 21.82
C LEU A 1141 20.33 42.85 22.63
N CYS A 1142 21.33 42.42 23.40
CA CYS A 1142 22.26 43.30 24.12
C CYS A 1142 22.99 44.25 23.17
N ASN A 1143 23.44 43.79 21.99
CA ASN A 1143 24.10 44.65 21.01
C ASN A 1143 23.17 45.69 20.39
N VAL A 1144 21.87 45.39 20.25
CA VAL A 1144 20.84 46.36 19.82
C VAL A 1144 20.58 47.39 20.91
N GLU A 1145 20.52 46.97 22.18
CA GLU A 1145 20.36 47.86 23.34
C GLU A 1145 21.60 48.75 23.56
N VAL A 1146 22.81 48.20 23.42
CA VAL A 1146 24.08 48.93 23.53
C VAL A 1146 24.30 49.88 22.33
N GLY A 1147 23.88 49.48 21.13
CA GLY A 1147 23.91 50.34 19.94
C GLY A 1147 22.94 51.52 20.01
N GLN A 1148 21.86 51.41 20.80
CA GLN A 1148 20.97 52.54 21.14
C GLN A 1148 21.51 53.40 22.29
N LEU A 1149 22.32 52.82 23.20
CA LEU A 1149 23.01 53.53 24.29
C LEU A 1149 24.29 54.27 23.85
N MET A 1150 24.91 53.89 22.73
CA MET A 1150 26.12 54.51 22.18
C MET A 1150 25.84 55.28 20.88
N SER A 1151 25.21 56.45 21.05
CA SER A 1151 25.33 57.61 20.18
C SER A 1151 25.17 58.85 21.06
N PRO A 1152 26.04 59.89 20.99
CA PRO A 1152 26.74 60.35 19.80
C PRO A 1152 28.26 60.64 19.99
N ALA A 1153 28.88 61.09 18.89
CA ALA A 1153 30.10 61.89 18.79
C ALA A 1153 31.45 61.16 18.58
N SER A 1154 31.80 61.05 17.29
CA SER A 1154 33.07 61.49 16.67
C SER A 1154 34.42 61.23 17.37
N GLY A 1155 35.31 60.55 16.63
CA GLY A 1155 36.61 61.15 16.30
C GLY A 1155 37.87 60.34 16.60
N ASN A 1156 38.64 60.08 15.53
CA ASN A 1156 40.11 60.13 15.43
C ASN A 1156 40.93 58.92 15.97
N SER A 1157 41.50 58.08 15.10
CA SER A 1157 42.85 58.16 14.45
C SER A 1157 43.99 57.76 15.42
N SER A 1158 45.02 56.96 15.12
CA SER A 1158 45.71 56.54 13.89
C SER A 1158 46.92 55.63 14.22
N GLY A 1159 47.40 54.82 13.25
CA GLY A 1159 48.77 54.26 13.20
C GLY A 1159 48.83 52.82 12.62
N SER A 1160 48.78 52.62 11.29
CA SER A 1160 49.91 52.37 10.35
C SER A 1160 50.72 51.09 10.68
N LEU A 1161 50.92 50.11 9.78
CA LEU A 1161 51.56 50.15 8.46
C LEU A 1161 51.16 48.95 7.57
N SER A 1162 51.03 49.20 6.28
CA SER A 1162 51.03 48.24 5.16
C SER A 1162 52.37 48.27 4.41
N PRO A 1163 52.64 47.29 3.51
CA PRO A 1163 52.86 47.63 2.08
C PRO A 1163 52.14 46.64 1.12
N SER A 1164 51.21 47.16 0.29
CA SER A 1164 51.30 47.38 -1.18
C SER A 1164 51.16 46.11 -2.04
N SER A 1165 50.07 45.82 -2.77
CA SER A 1165 49.27 46.53 -3.81
C SER A 1165 49.78 46.34 -5.25
N SER A 1166 48.96 45.70 -6.08
CA SER A 1166 48.73 46.13 -7.46
C SER A 1166 47.27 45.85 -7.84
N THR A 1167 46.69 46.81 -8.55
CA THR A 1167 45.28 46.94 -8.95
C THR A 1167 45.27 47.06 -10.47
N ASP A 1168 44.23 46.57 -11.16
CA ASP A 1168 43.69 47.23 -12.37
C ASP A 1168 42.29 46.69 -12.75
N CYS A 1169 41.28 47.59 -12.66
CA CYS A 1169 40.39 48.14 -13.73
C CYS A 1169 40.06 47.27 -14.98
N LEU A 1170 38.91 47.31 -15.70
CA LEU A 1170 37.67 48.10 -15.74
C LEU A 1170 36.66 47.46 -16.76
N ALA A 1171 35.36 47.62 -16.49
CA ALA A 1171 34.13 47.75 -17.33
C ALA A 1171 34.00 47.33 -18.84
N ALA A 1172 32.87 46.64 -19.15
CA ALA A 1172 31.74 47.05 -20.04
C ALA A 1172 31.29 46.15 -21.25
N ARG A 1173 29.98 45.80 -21.21
CA ARG A 1173 28.94 45.59 -22.26
C ARG A 1173 28.79 44.25 -23.04
N GLY A 1174 27.55 43.73 -23.01
CA GLY A 1174 26.91 42.89 -24.04
C GLY A 1174 26.34 41.55 -23.54
N SER A 1175 25.01 41.41 -23.44
CA SER A 1175 24.27 40.14 -23.26
C SER A 1175 24.42 39.17 -24.46
N PRO A 1176 23.93 37.90 -24.50
CA PRO A 1176 23.25 37.04 -23.50
C PRO A 1176 23.72 35.55 -23.43
N GLY A 1177 23.26 34.79 -22.42
CA GLY A 1177 22.90 33.36 -22.61
C GLY A 1177 23.71 32.26 -21.88
N ARG A 1178 22.94 31.38 -21.20
CA ARG A 1178 23.24 29.99 -20.74
C ARG A 1178 24.30 29.82 -19.64
N SER A 1179 24.21 28.90 -18.69
CA SER A 1179 23.15 28.04 -18.14
C SER A 1179 23.74 27.38 -16.88
N HIS A 1180 22.92 27.18 -15.87
CA HIS A 1180 23.18 26.79 -14.47
C HIS A 1180 23.93 25.46 -14.18
N VAL A 1181 24.58 24.81 -15.14
CA VAL A 1181 25.01 23.40 -14.99
C VAL A 1181 26.49 23.22 -14.58
N ALA A 1182 27.34 24.25 -14.68
CA ALA A 1182 28.78 24.10 -14.41
C ALA A 1182 29.19 24.33 -12.93
N ALA A 1183 28.37 24.99 -12.12
CA ALA A 1183 28.75 25.39 -10.75
C ALA A 1183 28.45 24.33 -9.66
N LEU A 1184 27.71 23.26 -9.99
CA LEU A 1184 27.37 22.19 -9.05
C LEU A 1184 28.42 21.07 -8.96
N ARG A 1185 29.40 21.05 -9.88
CA ARG A 1185 30.33 19.93 -10.03
C ARG A 1185 31.56 20.02 -9.12
N SER A 1186 31.91 21.20 -8.61
CA SER A 1186 33.16 21.45 -7.89
C SER A 1186 33.05 21.43 -6.35
N ARG A 1187 31.89 21.04 -5.78
CA ARG A 1187 31.71 20.99 -4.31
C ARG A 1187 31.66 19.57 -3.72
N PHE A 1188 31.33 18.55 -4.51
CA PHE A 1188 31.28 17.15 -4.07
C PHE A 1188 32.67 16.53 -3.86
N GLU A 1189 33.70 17.00 -4.57
CA GLU A 1189 35.06 16.46 -4.45
C GLU A 1189 35.75 16.83 -3.13
N LEU A 1190 35.31 17.88 -2.42
CA LEU A 1190 35.92 18.31 -1.16
C LEU A 1190 35.42 17.54 0.08
N GLU A 1191 34.17 17.02 0.05
CA GLU A 1191 33.59 16.26 1.17
C GLU A 1191 34.09 14.81 1.25
N TYR A 1192 34.47 14.21 0.11
CA TYR A 1192 35.01 12.84 0.08
C TYR A 1192 36.39 12.72 0.74
N ALA A 1193 37.21 13.79 0.68
CA ALA A 1193 38.56 13.81 1.23
C ALA A 1193 38.62 13.91 2.77
N LEU A 1194 37.57 14.42 3.43
CA LEU A 1194 37.54 14.60 4.89
C LEU A 1194 37.11 13.32 5.62
N ASN A 1195 36.21 12.51 5.04
CA ASN A 1195 35.71 11.28 5.66
C ASN A 1195 36.74 10.13 5.65
N ALA A 1196 37.71 10.14 4.73
CA ALA A 1196 38.75 9.11 4.65
C ALA A 1196 39.76 9.14 5.82
N ARG A 1197 39.90 10.28 6.53
CA ARG A 1197 40.85 10.42 7.66
C ARG A 1197 40.32 9.94 9.01
N ALA A 1198 39.01 9.89 9.21
CA ALA A 1198 38.40 9.46 10.47
C ALA A 1198 38.48 7.94 10.70
N TYR A 1199 38.51 7.15 9.61
CA TYR A 1199 38.50 5.68 9.68
C TYR A 1199 39.83 5.06 10.11
N ALA A 1200 40.96 5.78 9.98
CA ALA A 1200 42.29 5.28 10.35
C ALA A 1200 42.56 5.29 11.88
N PHE A 1201 41.78 6.05 12.66
CA PHE A 1201 42.03 6.24 14.09
C PHE A 1201 41.37 5.18 14.99
N TRP A 1202 40.34 4.49 14.51
CA TRP A 1202 39.53 3.55 15.31
C TRP A 1202 40.09 2.12 15.41
N SER A 1203 41.14 1.76 14.65
CA SER A 1203 41.66 0.39 14.57
C SER A 1203 42.66 -0.02 15.68
N GLN A 1204 42.99 0.84 16.65
CA GLN A 1204 44.13 0.59 17.56
C GLN A 1204 43.83 0.31 19.05
N ASN A 1205 42.59 0.26 19.54
CA ASN A 1205 42.35 0.22 20.99
C ASN A 1205 41.35 -0.83 21.52
N SER A 1206 41.39 -2.07 21.02
CA SER A 1206 40.62 -3.19 21.58
C SER A 1206 41.54 -4.17 22.33
N GLY A 1207 41.83 -3.88 23.60
CA GLY A 1207 42.59 -4.79 24.46
C GLY A 1207 42.62 -4.40 25.93
N ARG A 1208 41.52 -4.62 26.68
CA ARG A 1208 41.51 -5.13 28.09
C ARG A 1208 40.12 -5.01 28.78
N ARG A 1209 39.74 -6.13 29.42
CA ARG A 1209 38.93 -6.34 30.67
C ARG A 1209 37.39 -6.25 30.68
N SER A 1210 36.78 -7.45 30.65
CA SER A 1210 35.97 -8.17 31.67
C SER A 1210 35.05 -7.47 32.70
N SER A 1211 33.85 -8.06 32.77
CA SER A 1211 32.95 -8.34 33.92
C SER A 1211 32.11 -7.22 34.54
N GLN A 1212 30.86 -7.09 34.07
CA GLN A 1212 29.62 -7.02 34.88
C GLN A 1212 28.40 -7.21 33.96
N GLY A 1213 27.39 -7.98 34.39
CA GLY A 1213 26.20 -8.31 33.58
C GLY A 1213 25.15 -7.20 33.57
N LEU A 1214 24.51 -6.99 32.42
CA LEU A 1214 23.45 -6.00 32.19
C LEU A 1214 22.16 -6.34 32.96
N SER A 1215 21.44 -5.32 33.42
CA SER A 1215 20.23 -5.46 34.23
C SER A 1215 18.95 -5.60 33.38
N ARG A 1216 17.89 -6.15 33.97
CA ARG A 1216 16.60 -6.48 33.31
C ARG A 1216 15.86 -5.28 32.70
N ASP A 1217 16.23 -4.04 33.08
CA ASP A 1217 15.63 -2.80 32.57
C ASP A 1217 16.35 -2.21 31.34
N GLU A 1218 17.56 -2.68 31.03
CA GLU A 1218 18.26 -2.32 29.78
C GLU A 1218 17.75 -3.15 28.58
N LEU A 1219 17.32 -4.39 28.82
CA LEU A 1219 16.68 -5.24 27.80
C LEU A 1219 15.31 -4.71 27.31
N ARG A 1220 14.62 -3.89 28.12
CA ARG A 1220 13.30 -3.31 27.77
C ARG A 1220 13.39 -2.02 26.95
N ARG A 1221 14.51 -1.29 27.00
CA ARG A 1221 14.69 -0.02 26.28
C ARG A 1221 15.05 -0.20 24.79
N ASN A 1222 15.52 -1.38 24.39
CA ASN A 1222 16.05 -1.64 23.04
C ASN A 1222 15.05 -2.29 22.06
N MET A 1223 13.74 -2.29 22.32
CA MET A 1223 12.73 -2.91 21.45
C MET A 1223 11.51 -2.01 21.18
N GLN A 1224 11.51 -1.23 20.09
CA GLN A 1224 10.30 -0.64 19.49
C GLN A 1224 10.36 -0.76 17.95
N PHE A 1225 9.25 -1.21 17.34
CA PHE A 1225 9.06 -1.49 15.91
C PHE A 1225 8.31 -0.35 15.16
N PRO A 1226 8.30 -0.31 13.81
CA PRO A 1226 7.66 0.75 12.99
C PRO A 1226 6.15 0.51 12.71
N PRO A 1227 5.41 1.52 12.18
CA PRO A 1227 3.96 1.44 11.91
C PRO A 1227 3.58 1.02 10.46
N ILE A 1228 2.68 0.02 10.35
CA ILE A 1228 2.07 -0.58 9.14
C ILE A 1228 1.36 0.44 8.22
N ASP A 1229 1.45 0.27 6.89
CA ASP A 1229 0.87 1.19 5.89
C ASP A 1229 -0.54 0.80 5.38
N ARG A 1230 -1.09 1.61 4.46
CA ARG A 1230 -2.48 1.52 3.95
C ARG A 1230 -2.75 0.38 2.97
N ASN A 1231 -1.75 -0.36 2.51
CA ASN A 1231 -1.92 -1.50 1.60
C ASN A 1231 -1.81 -2.85 2.31
N GLY A 1232 -1.74 -2.85 3.64
CA GLY A 1232 -1.74 -4.09 4.43
C GLY A 1232 -0.40 -4.81 4.47
N TYR A 1233 0.67 -4.20 3.96
CA TYR A 1233 2.02 -4.62 4.29
C TYR A 1233 2.39 -4.01 5.64
N VAL A 1234 3.05 -4.80 6.51
CA VAL A 1234 3.96 -4.20 7.50
C VAL A 1234 4.79 -3.20 6.71
N SER A 1235 4.87 -1.94 7.15
CA SER A 1235 5.87 -1.04 6.58
C SER A 1235 7.18 -1.76 6.80
N ASP A 1236 7.68 -2.39 5.75
CA ASP A 1236 8.96 -3.05 5.70
C ASP A 1236 9.15 -4.28 6.62
N PRO A 1237 9.07 -5.53 6.09
CA PRO A 1237 9.70 -6.68 6.76
C PRO A 1237 11.21 -6.44 7.00
N MET A 1238 11.83 -5.58 6.19
CA MET A 1238 13.24 -5.23 6.20
C MET A 1238 13.58 -3.96 7.01
N SER A 1239 12.68 -3.43 7.84
CA SER A 1239 13.00 -2.29 8.72
C SER A 1239 13.66 -2.86 9.95
N THR A 1240 14.89 -3.31 9.76
CA THR A 1240 15.75 -3.75 10.84
C THR A 1240 15.92 -2.63 11.85
N MET A 1241 15.65 -2.97 13.10
CA MET A 1241 15.94 -2.13 14.25
C MET A 1241 17.36 -1.55 14.17
N ARG A 1242 17.43 -0.22 14.32
CA ARG A 1242 18.67 0.50 14.58
C ARG A 1242 19.34 -0.10 15.82
N PHE A 1243 20.58 -0.55 15.70
CA PHE A 1243 21.50 -0.67 16.83
C PHE A 1243 22.49 0.51 16.76
N HIS A 1244 22.35 1.47 17.67
CA HIS A 1244 23.39 2.44 17.97
C HIS A 1244 24.48 1.75 18.83
N SER A 1245 25.74 1.95 18.45
CA SER A 1245 26.91 1.58 19.25
C SER A 1245 27.13 2.55 20.41
N CYS A 1246 27.12 2.05 21.64
CA CYS A 1246 27.75 2.68 22.82
C CYS A 1246 29.29 2.46 22.74
N SER A 1247 30.20 3.24 23.35
CA SER A 1247 30.21 3.71 24.74
C SER A 1247 31.42 4.61 25.11
N SER A 1248 31.24 5.39 26.22
CA SER A 1248 32.13 5.62 27.40
C SER A 1248 33.44 6.41 27.23
N SER A 1249 33.93 7.24 28.18
CA SER A 1249 33.94 7.22 29.67
C SER A 1249 34.04 8.67 30.23
N GLY A 1250 33.79 9.06 31.49
CA GLY A 1250 34.11 8.56 32.87
C GLY A 1250 34.71 9.79 33.61
N SER A 1251 34.54 10.14 34.90
CA SER A 1251 34.63 9.46 36.22
C SER A 1251 34.25 10.53 37.30
N PHE A 1252 33.98 10.28 38.59
CA PHE A 1252 34.80 9.67 39.65
C PHE A 1252 33.95 9.43 40.93
N GLU A 1253 34.35 8.40 41.69
CA GLU A 1253 34.46 8.18 43.17
C GLU A 1253 33.95 9.28 44.15
N GLU A 1254 33.67 9.06 45.44
CA GLU A 1254 33.68 7.96 46.42
C GLU A 1254 33.00 8.51 47.70
N SER A 1255 32.72 7.62 48.67
CA SER A 1255 32.66 7.87 50.13
C SER A 1255 31.45 8.61 50.72
N ASN A 1256 30.43 7.85 51.15
CA ASN A 1256 30.15 7.49 52.55
C ASN A 1256 28.80 6.77 52.67
#